data_AF-A0A164JZU2-F1
#
_entry.id   AF-A0A164JZU2-F1
#
_cell.length_a   1.000
_cell.length_b   1.000
_cell.length_c   1.000
_cell.angle_alpha   90.00
_cell.angle_beta   90.00
_cell.angle_gamma   90.00
#
_symmetry.space_group_name_H-M   'P 1'
#
loop_
_entity.id
_entity.type
_entity.pdbx_description
1 polymer ?
#
loop_
_entity_poly.entity_id
_entity_poly.type
_entity_poly.pdbx_seq_one_letter_code
_entity_poly.pdbx_strand_id
1 'polypeptide(L)'
;MSRTFCTVMQVISLCLSIAIYGHVSQLRPVLSFCSNSMPSKCSAKDCNSKSGDRDVSLLRFPVDDVRRALWLQHCPHNFVPKKSSVLCSLHFGPMKHTPRKRSCRQLNRLQDPIPVLTEDTDGQSQPESTVLCRKKLLYGTDESYDVDGAECAETPSKKKRSPDLTVQAAYLETVEIQQEELLNDTVYFEAEEIQKEQSLSDTFEELHRLKVENNALQEKLNILQANQEQNKGLIEKLREENHTMAVTTSKLQFVEKELAMKTLMLKEMHVQLNNLKKTLRKELAFKDNMTPTAQLIFNNERINAKKNSRGQRFSDDIRNLAINLSFYSNQGYKKLRTIFRLPSISSIRRYLAPVGCASGILKNALAEIQQQIKDGLHGAEATLSLDEMAIKKGIHWDVKLKKYFGFDEFSNKEQSETDDSVSSMATQALVFYIVGLDGKWKTPVAYYFTNHIDGTRLGGLLKEVLKATHEFGIIVRSVVFDGLAANVGMTTELGANLKYSSSSMPTKTARTGRRAAALKKKLTCPFKPNFVHPSTGEPVNVLLDACHMLKLARNLLSFSPVKLPGYQDPAQWKYIKALFQFQNEAGFRLGNRLTRQHAYFERHKMKVALAAQVLSRSVADVLRHLREVLKVPQFQGSEATEQFCRQFNKLFDILNSWNVQANGDKAVLTKENLEEKTKELNELALFLAKLKLPSGRLVYTSRRKTCIIGFIATIRSTITLAHQLLHRQNNPLSYVATRHMQQDPLEHFFGIIRLRCGLNNNPNALQFKSILRKLLVIKAGGVTPSLSSNCSLMPVDNVSDVNELTVDQDIMMDIEVICSDEEFHASQLKDTSPTNA
;
A
#
# COMPACT_ATOMS: atom_id res chain seq x y z
N MET A 1 11.87 6.33 9.50
CA MET A 1 11.16 5.10 9.94
C MET A 1 9.76 5.39 10.46
N SER A 2 9.57 6.17 11.54
CA SER A 2 8.24 6.34 12.20
C SER A 2 7.07 6.63 11.24
N ARG A 3 7.05 7.78 10.54
CA ARG A 3 5.87 8.21 9.76
C ARG A 3 5.40 7.18 8.72
N THR A 4 6.28 6.72 7.81
CA THR A 4 5.91 5.72 6.79
C THR A 4 5.56 4.35 7.37
N PHE A 5 6.14 3.94 8.49
CA PHE A 5 5.70 2.72 9.19
C PHE A 5 4.31 2.91 9.82
N CYS A 6 4.01 4.11 10.32
CA CYS A 6 2.68 4.46 10.80
C CYS A 6 1.65 4.46 9.66
N THR A 7 1.95 5.05 8.49
CA THR A 7 1.06 5.00 7.31
C THR A 7 0.83 3.56 6.84
N VAL A 8 1.87 2.73 6.80
CA VAL A 8 1.74 1.31 6.46
C VAL A 8 0.94 0.54 7.52
N MET A 9 1.06 0.87 8.81
CA MET A 9 0.24 0.27 9.87
C MET A 9 -1.21 0.78 9.87
N GLN A 10 -1.46 2.03 9.49
CA GLN A 10 -2.80 2.57 9.27
C GLN A 10 -3.46 1.91 8.06
N VAL A 11 -2.73 1.71 6.96
CA VAL A 11 -3.20 0.95 5.80
C VAL A 11 -3.42 -0.53 6.15
N ILE A 12 -2.53 -1.17 6.93
CA ILE A 12 -2.76 -2.54 7.42
C ILE A 12 -3.98 -2.61 8.36
N SER A 13 -4.19 -1.61 9.23
CA SER A 13 -5.37 -1.53 10.09
C SER A 13 -6.66 -1.33 9.29
N LEU A 14 -6.65 -0.42 8.30
CA LEU A 14 -7.77 -0.20 7.38
C LEU A 14 -8.05 -1.43 6.52
N CYS A 15 -7.02 -2.10 6.00
CA CYS A 15 -7.17 -3.37 5.26
C CYS A 15 -7.60 -4.53 6.16
N LEU A 16 -7.23 -4.55 7.45
CA LEU A 16 -7.77 -5.51 8.42
C LEU A 16 -9.25 -5.22 8.70
N SER A 17 -9.64 -3.97 8.90
CA SER A 17 -11.06 -3.58 9.01
C SER A 17 -11.84 -3.96 7.75
N ILE A 18 -11.31 -3.70 6.54
CA ILE A 18 -11.93 -4.09 5.27
C ILE A 18 -11.97 -5.62 5.11
N ALA A 19 -10.96 -6.37 5.55
CA ALA A 19 -10.96 -7.83 5.52
C ALA A 19 -11.93 -8.44 6.55
N ILE A 20 -12.08 -7.81 7.72
CA ILE A 20 -13.06 -8.21 8.74
C ILE A 20 -14.47 -7.92 8.23
N TYR A 21 -14.76 -6.72 7.72
CA TYR A 21 -16.05 -6.39 7.10
C TYR A 21 -16.33 -7.26 5.85
N GLY A 22 -15.31 -7.59 5.05
CA GLY A 22 -15.40 -8.49 3.90
C GLY A 22 -15.67 -9.95 4.27
N HIS A 23 -15.11 -10.44 5.37
CA HIS A 23 -15.50 -11.75 5.92
C HIS A 23 -16.87 -11.72 6.58
N VAL A 24 -17.27 -10.62 7.23
CA VAL A 24 -18.64 -10.43 7.76
C VAL A 24 -19.67 -10.36 6.63
N SER A 25 -19.36 -9.78 5.47
CA SER A 25 -20.25 -9.83 4.30
C SER A 25 -20.29 -11.22 3.65
N GLN A 26 -19.16 -11.92 3.54
CA GLN A 26 -19.13 -13.32 3.06
C GLN A 26 -19.73 -14.34 4.04
N LEU A 27 -20.01 -13.96 5.29
CA LEU A 27 -20.80 -14.75 6.25
C LEU A 27 -22.32 -14.50 6.15
N ARG A 28 -22.77 -13.50 5.37
CA ARG A 28 -24.19 -13.25 5.06
C ARG A 28 -24.71 -14.00 3.81
N PRO A 29 -24.40 -15.31 3.67
CA PRO A 29 -25.41 -16.24 3.16
C PRO A 29 -25.78 -17.36 4.14
N VAL A 30 -25.16 -17.43 5.33
CA VAL A 30 -25.38 -18.52 6.31
C VAL A 30 -26.27 -18.08 7.50
N LEU A 31 -26.57 -16.77 7.60
CA LEU A 31 -27.43 -16.19 8.64
C LEU A 31 -28.56 -15.33 8.04
N SER A 32 -29.38 -15.93 7.17
CA SER A 32 -30.66 -15.36 6.72
C SER A 32 -31.82 -16.39 6.66
N PHE A 33 -31.61 -17.62 7.13
CA PHE A 33 -32.71 -18.52 7.50
C PHE A 33 -32.98 -18.41 9.00
N CYS A 34 -34.25 -18.46 9.38
CA CYS A 34 -34.75 -18.30 10.76
C CYS A 34 -34.54 -16.92 11.40
N SER A 35 -35.05 -15.87 10.77
CA SER A 35 -35.71 -14.78 11.52
C SER A 35 -37.19 -15.11 11.79
N ASN A 36 -37.49 -16.36 12.15
CA ASN A 36 -38.72 -16.69 12.85
C ASN A 36 -38.57 -16.17 14.29
N SER A 37 -39.66 -15.70 14.89
CA SER A 37 -39.67 -15.27 16.30
C SER A 37 -39.03 -16.32 17.21
N MET A 38 -38.15 -15.88 18.12
CA MET A 38 -37.70 -16.78 19.19
C MET A 38 -38.91 -17.11 20.08
N PRO A 39 -39.15 -18.40 20.37
CA PRO A 39 -40.27 -18.78 21.21
C PRO A 39 -40.10 -18.27 22.62
N SER A 40 -41.12 -17.58 23.12
CA SER A 40 -41.05 -16.79 24.34
C SER A 40 -41.50 -17.52 25.60
N LYS A 41 -41.98 -18.77 25.51
CA LYS A 41 -42.48 -19.58 26.64
C LYS A 41 -42.06 -21.06 26.51
N CYS A 42 -41.88 -21.73 27.65
CA CYS A 42 -41.80 -23.19 27.75
C CYS A 42 -43.05 -23.89 27.18
N SER A 43 -42.87 -25.11 26.66
CA SER A 43 -43.92 -25.98 26.11
C SER A 43 -44.30 -27.17 27.01
N ALA A 44 -43.72 -27.28 28.21
CA ALA A 44 -44.10 -28.31 29.18
C ALA A 44 -45.49 -28.06 29.74
N LYS A 45 -46.16 -29.13 30.20
CA LYS A 45 -47.38 -29.05 31.00
C LYS A 45 -47.11 -28.16 32.24
N ASP A 46 -48.05 -27.28 32.56
CA ASP A 46 -48.08 -26.40 33.76
C ASP A 46 -46.86 -25.47 33.97
N CYS A 47 -45.96 -25.34 32.99
CA CYS A 47 -44.80 -24.45 33.07
C CYS A 47 -45.08 -23.04 32.54
N ASN A 48 -44.71 -22.01 33.32
CA ASN A 48 -44.87 -20.61 32.94
C ASN A 48 -43.59 -19.86 32.52
N SER A 49 -42.42 -20.50 32.57
CA SER A 49 -41.13 -19.84 32.28
C SER A 49 -41.00 -19.30 30.84
N LYS A 50 -40.30 -18.17 30.71
CA LYS A 50 -40.19 -17.36 29.49
C LYS A 50 -38.75 -17.00 29.11
N SER A 51 -38.58 -16.54 27.87
CA SER A 51 -37.31 -16.02 27.36
C SER A 51 -36.93 -14.69 28.03
N GLY A 52 -36.23 -14.75 29.16
CA GLY A 52 -35.83 -13.58 29.94
C GLY A 52 -35.74 -13.84 31.45
N ASP A 53 -36.31 -14.95 31.93
CA ASP A 53 -36.20 -15.36 33.33
C ASP A 53 -34.74 -15.65 33.71
N ARG A 54 -34.33 -15.29 34.93
CA ARG A 54 -32.96 -15.54 35.40
C ARG A 54 -32.69 -17.03 35.53
N ASP A 55 -31.50 -17.44 35.10
CA ASP A 55 -30.96 -18.80 35.18
C ASP A 55 -31.78 -19.90 34.47
N VAL A 56 -32.73 -19.51 33.62
CA VAL A 56 -33.52 -20.42 32.76
C VAL A 56 -33.01 -20.36 31.31
N SER A 57 -32.72 -21.52 30.73
CA SER A 57 -32.40 -21.67 29.30
C SER A 57 -33.48 -22.48 28.57
N LEU A 58 -33.78 -22.13 27.31
CA LEU A 58 -34.81 -22.77 26.50
C LEU A 58 -34.18 -23.70 25.46
N LEU A 59 -34.42 -25.00 25.60
CA LEU A 59 -33.89 -26.09 24.78
C LEU A 59 -34.92 -26.50 23.72
N ARG A 60 -34.49 -26.65 22.46
CA ARG A 60 -35.35 -27.14 21.36
C ARG A 60 -35.45 -28.66 21.40
N PHE A 61 -36.58 -29.20 20.93
CA PHE A 61 -36.82 -30.64 20.83
C PHE A 61 -35.75 -31.37 19.97
N PRO A 62 -35.32 -32.58 20.36
CA PRO A 62 -34.36 -33.38 19.60
C PRO A 62 -34.80 -33.73 18.17
N VAL A 63 -33.81 -33.84 17.28
CA VAL A 63 -33.96 -34.43 15.93
C VAL A 63 -34.04 -35.97 16.01
N ASP A 64 -33.50 -36.57 17.06
CA ASP A 64 -33.61 -37.99 17.41
C ASP A 64 -35.05 -38.30 17.86
N ASP A 65 -35.77 -39.15 17.11
CA ASP A 65 -37.19 -39.42 17.34
C ASP A 65 -37.46 -40.17 18.66
N VAL A 66 -36.53 -41.03 19.10
CA VAL A 66 -36.64 -41.76 20.38
C VAL A 66 -36.60 -40.78 21.55
N ARG A 67 -35.68 -39.80 21.49
CA ARG A 67 -35.60 -38.75 22.52
C ARG A 67 -36.72 -37.74 22.39
N ARG A 68 -37.23 -37.47 21.19
CA ARG A 68 -38.41 -36.63 21.00
C ARG A 68 -39.64 -37.25 21.68
N ALA A 69 -39.83 -38.57 21.56
CA ALA A 69 -40.91 -39.27 22.26
C ALA A 69 -40.82 -39.11 23.78
N LEU A 70 -39.62 -39.28 24.38
CA LEU A 70 -39.40 -39.02 25.81
C LEU A 70 -39.69 -37.56 26.21
N TRP A 71 -39.24 -36.58 25.42
CA TRP A 71 -39.52 -35.17 25.72
C TRP A 71 -41.00 -34.80 25.58
N LEU A 72 -41.77 -35.52 24.76
CA LEU A 72 -43.20 -35.31 24.59
C LEU A 72 -44.04 -35.84 25.75
N GLN A 73 -43.51 -36.73 26.60
CA GLN A 73 -44.18 -37.16 27.84
C GLN A 73 -44.36 -36.00 28.84
N HIS A 74 -43.54 -34.96 28.76
CA HIS A 74 -43.63 -33.75 29.60
C HIS A 74 -44.49 -32.63 28.99
N CYS A 75 -45.14 -32.89 27.85
CA CYS A 75 -46.05 -31.95 27.18
C CYS A 75 -47.51 -32.36 27.37
N PRO A 76 -48.47 -31.45 27.12
CA PRO A 76 -49.89 -31.82 27.06
C PRO A 76 -50.15 -32.95 26.05
N HIS A 77 -51.18 -33.78 26.31
CA HIS A 77 -51.59 -34.82 25.36
C HIS A 77 -51.88 -34.23 23.97
N ASN A 78 -51.54 -35.00 22.94
CA ASN A 78 -51.60 -34.61 21.52
C ASN A 78 -50.75 -33.40 21.11
N PHE A 79 -49.80 -32.94 21.93
CA PHE A 79 -48.88 -31.87 21.55
C PHE A 79 -47.93 -32.28 20.41
N VAL A 80 -48.01 -31.59 19.27
CA VAL A 80 -47.10 -31.78 18.12
C VAL A 80 -46.02 -30.69 18.13
N PRO A 81 -44.72 -31.03 18.24
CA PRO A 81 -43.65 -30.05 18.39
C PRO A 81 -43.37 -29.32 17.08
N LYS A 82 -43.60 -28.01 17.08
CA LYS A 82 -43.33 -27.10 15.96
C LYS A 82 -41.86 -26.65 16.00
N LYS A 83 -41.37 -25.99 14.94
CA LYS A 83 -40.00 -25.40 14.92
C LYS A 83 -39.75 -24.34 16.01
N SER A 84 -40.80 -23.89 16.69
CA SER A 84 -40.79 -22.98 17.84
C SER A 84 -41.02 -23.67 19.19
N SER A 85 -41.25 -24.98 19.25
CA SER A 85 -41.45 -25.67 20.54
C SER A 85 -40.13 -25.82 21.30
N VAL A 86 -40.15 -25.50 22.60
CA VAL A 86 -38.98 -25.51 23.50
C VAL A 86 -39.36 -25.92 24.93
N LEU A 87 -38.48 -26.63 25.63
CA LEU A 87 -38.59 -26.92 27.05
C LEU A 87 -37.55 -26.12 27.84
N CYS A 88 -37.88 -25.70 29.06
CA CYS A 88 -36.95 -24.94 29.90
C CYS A 88 -36.01 -25.86 30.70
N SER A 89 -34.82 -25.38 31.06
CA SER A 89 -33.80 -26.17 31.75
C SER A 89 -34.20 -26.69 33.14
N LEU A 90 -35.30 -26.22 33.72
CA LEU A 90 -35.83 -26.69 35.01
C LEU A 90 -36.42 -28.11 34.94
N HIS A 91 -36.80 -28.59 33.75
CA HIS A 91 -37.32 -29.95 33.55
C HIS A 91 -36.21 -31.02 33.38
N PHE A 92 -34.95 -30.65 33.59
CA PHE A 92 -33.78 -31.50 33.35
C PHE A 92 -32.90 -31.57 34.59
N GLY A 93 -32.33 -32.76 34.87
CA GLY A 93 -31.45 -32.97 36.01
C GLY A 93 -30.15 -32.12 35.95
N PRO A 94 -29.49 -31.89 37.10
CA PRO A 94 -28.35 -30.97 37.20
C PRO A 94 -27.17 -31.37 36.31
N MET A 95 -26.83 -30.51 35.35
CA MET A 95 -25.74 -30.74 34.39
C MET A 95 -24.35 -30.67 35.04
N LYS A 96 -23.53 -31.70 34.83
CA LYS A 96 -22.11 -31.70 35.20
C LYS A 96 -21.26 -30.97 34.15
N HIS A 97 -20.83 -29.74 34.45
CA HIS A 97 -19.89 -29.00 33.60
C HIS A 97 -18.47 -29.60 33.65
N THR A 98 -17.83 -29.75 32.49
CA THR A 98 -16.40 -30.10 32.38
C THR A 98 -15.58 -28.92 31.78
N PRO A 99 -14.37 -28.62 32.31
CA PRO A 99 -13.60 -27.44 31.89
C PRO A 99 -12.84 -27.67 30.57
N ARG A 100 -12.79 -26.64 29.72
CA ARG A 100 -12.11 -26.66 28.40
C ARG A 100 -10.57 -26.66 28.52
N LYS A 101 -9.91 -27.60 27.82
CA LYS A 101 -8.52 -27.42 27.33
C LYS A 101 -8.52 -26.88 25.89
N ARG A 102 -7.45 -26.17 25.49
CA ARG A 102 -7.33 -25.45 24.21
C ARG A 102 -6.57 -26.26 23.13
N SER A 103 -7.28 -26.98 22.26
CA SER A 103 -6.73 -27.38 20.94
C SER A 103 -7.82 -27.89 19.98
N CYS A 104 -7.57 -27.71 18.67
CA CYS A 104 -8.32 -28.20 17.52
C CYS A 104 -9.76 -27.68 17.30
N ARG A 105 -10.20 -27.74 16.03
CA ARG A 105 -11.58 -27.45 15.57
C ARG A 105 -12.18 -28.73 14.99
N GLN A 106 -12.92 -29.48 15.80
CA GLN A 106 -13.82 -30.55 15.36
C GLN A 106 -15.05 -30.57 16.28
N LEU A 107 -16.10 -31.29 15.89
CA LEU A 107 -17.43 -31.20 16.49
C LEU A 107 -17.49 -31.87 17.87
N ASN A 108 -17.66 -31.08 18.93
CA ASN A 108 -18.16 -31.60 20.21
C ASN A 108 -19.68 -31.70 20.14
N ARG A 109 -20.23 -32.92 20.14
CA ARG A 109 -21.54 -33.15 20.74
C ARG A 109 -21.40 -32.97 22.25
N LEU A 110 -22.29 -32.21 22.87
CA LEU A 110 -22.55 -32.36 24.30
C LEU A 110 -23.25 -33.71 24.50
N GLN A 111 -23.17 -34.29 25.70
CA GLN A 111 -24.15 -35.31 26.10
C GLN A 111 -25.45 -34.56 26.41
N ASP A 112 -26.46 -34.75 25.57
CA ASP A 112 -27.75 -34.06 25.71
C ASP A 112 -28.48 -34.55 26.98
N PRO A 113 -29.17 -33.68 27.74
CA PRO A 113 -29.82 -34.07 28.97
C PRO A 113 -31.07 -34.93 28.72
N ILE A 114 -31.35 -35.82 29.66
CA ILE A 114 -32.62 -36.56 29.76
C ILE A 114 -33.50 -35.79 30.77
N PRO A 115 -34.76 -35.49 30.45
CA PRO A 115 -35.68 -34.88 31.42
C PRO A 115 -36.05 -35.90 32.51
N VAL A 116 -36.37 -35.43 33.71
CA VAL A 116 -36.66 -36.30 34.85
C VAL A 116 -38.17 -36.33 35.09
N LEU A 117 -38.76 -37.52 35.15
CA LEU A 117 -40.16 -37.73 35.52
C LEU A 117 -40.35 -37.38 37.00
N THR A 118 -41.30 -36.49 37.27
CA THR A 118 -42.02 -36.45 38.55
C THR A 118 -43.23 -37.35 38.38
N GLU A 119 -43.35 -38.38 39.21
CA GLU A 119 -44.41 -39.39 39.09
C GLU A 119 -45.76 -38.85 39.58
N ASP A 120 -46.83 -39.12 38.84
CA ASP A 120 -48.21 -38.85 39.26
C ASP A 120 -48.68 -39.97 40.22
N THR A 121 -49.28 -39.62 41.36
CA THR A 121 -49.90 -40.59 42.29
C THR A 121 -51.25 -40.12 42.83
N ASP A 122 -52.34 -40.66 42.29
CA ASP A 122 -53.68 -40.58 42.88
C ASP A 122 -53.90 -41.72 43.90
N GLY A 123 -54.38 -41.43 45.12
CA GLY A 123 -54.34 -42.44 46.20
C GLY A 123 -55.22 -42.24 47.46
N GLN A 124 -56.22 -41.36 47.44
CA GLN A 124 -57.33 -41.23 48.43
C GLN A 124 -57.02 -41.28 49.95
N SER A 125 -57.12 -40.12 50.60
CA SER A 125 -57.88 -39.95 51.87
C SER A 125 -58.44 -38.52 52.04
N GLN A 126 -58.55 -37.79 50.91
CA GLN A 126 -58.54 -36.32 50.79
C GLN A 126 -57.81 -35.55 51.93
N PRO A 127 -56.48 -35.75 52.12
CA PRO A 127 -55.78 -35.34 53.33
C PRO A 127 -54.57 -34.41 53.09
N GLU A 128 -53.87 -34.12 54.19
CA GLU A 128 -52.46 -33.71 54.32
C GLU A 128 -51.94 -32.44 53.59
N SER A 129 -51.64 -31.43 54.42
CA SER A 129 -50.75 -30.27 54.18
C SER A 129 -51.26 -29.02 53.44
N THR A 130 -52.58 -28.84 53.30
CA THR A 130 -53.18 -27.56 52.85
C THR A 130 -53.24 -26.45 53.91
N VAL A 131 -52.09 -26.10 54.50
CA VAL A 131 -51.87 -24.82 55.21
C VAL A 131 -50.40 -24.40 55.06
N LEU A 132 -50.04 -23.12 54.82
CA LEU A 132 -50.83 -21.91 55.08
C LEU A 132 -50.52 -20.79 54.06
N CYS A 133 -51.51 -20.36 53.28
CA CYS A 133 -51.44 -19.08 52.58
C CYS A 133 -51.67 -17.93 53.57
N ARG A 134 -50.73 -16.99 53.69
CA ARG A 134 -50.91 -15.77 54.50
C ARG A 134 -50.71 -14.47 53.72
N LYS A 135 -51.78 -14.13 52.99
CA LYS A 135 -52.34 -12.78 52.77
C LYS A 135 -51.49 -11.56 53.19
N LYS A 136 -51.22 -10.68 52.22
CA LYS A 136 -51.88 -9.35 52.13
C LYS A 136 -52.29 -9.14 50.66
N LEU A 137 -53.55 -8.86 50.27
CA LEU A 137 -54.49 -7.76 50.57
C LEU A 137 -54.04 -6.38 50.06
N LEU A 138 -54.73 -5.85 49.03
CA LEU A 138 -55.69 -4.71 49.11
C LEU A 138 -56.19 -4.24 47.70
N TYR A 139 -57.51 -4.05 47.55
CA TYR A 139 -58.28 -3.41 46.43
C TYR A 139 -58.05 -3.93 44.98
N GLY A 140 -58.98 -3.85 44.00
CA GLY A 140 -60.22 -3.05 43.83
C GLY A 140 -59.95 -1.86 42.90
N THR A 141 -60.73 -1.53 41.86
CA THR A 141 -62.10 -1.88 41.38
C THR A 141 -62.14 -1.76 39.83
N ASP A 142 -62.66 -2.74 39.08
CA ASP A 142 -63.96 -2.74 38.37
C ASP A 142 -63.98 -2.09 36.95
N GLU A 143 -65.04 -2.40 36.19
CA GLU A 143 -65.40 -1.94 34.82
C GLU A 143 -64.48 -2.40 33.64
N SER A 144 -65.00 -2.91 32.51
CA SER A 144 -66.37 -3.35 32.15
C SER A 144 -66.38 -4.28 30.90
N TYR A 145 -67.44 -5.10 30.77
CA TYR A 145 -68.23 -5.45 29.56
C TYR A 145 -67.67 -5.04 28.17
N ASP A 146 -67.73 -5.82 27.07
CA ASP A 146 -68.37 -7.12 26.74
C ASP A 146 -67.94 -7.55 25.30
N VAL A 147 -68.20 -8.73 24.68
CA VAL A 147 -68.88 -10.00 25.05
C VAL A 147 -68.31 -11.15 24.14
N ASP A 148 -69.02 -12.28 24.04
CA ASP A 148 -68.92 -13.43 23.11
C ASP A 148 -68.58 -13.11 21.62
N GLY A 149 -68.12 -14.03 20.76
CA GLY A 149 -68.11 -15.52 20.75
C GLY A 149 -68.69 -16.02 19.41
N ALA A 150 -68.50 -17.26 18.93
CA ALA A 150 -67.74 -18.39 19.43
C ALA A 150 -67.22 -19.27 18.25
N GLU A 151 -66.37 -20.25 18.56
CA GLU A 151 -66.34 -21.67 18.14
C GLU A 151 -67.09 -22.15 16.85
N CYS A 152 -66.71 -23.21 16.13
CA CYS A 152 -65.53 -24.11 16.09
C CYS A 152 -65.53 -24.85 14.71
N ALA A 153 -64.45 -25.40 14.16
CA ALA A 153 -63.84 -26.71 14.49
C ALA A 153 -64.86 -27.89 14.57
N GLU A 154 -64.68 -29.08 13.96
CA GLU A 154 -63.56 -29.57 13.14
C GLU A 154 -63.91 -30.90 12.40
N THR A 155 -63.13 -31.28 11.37
CA THR A 155 -62.87 -32.68 10.92
C THR A 155 -64.01 -33.46 10.16
N PRO A 156 -63.87 -34.76 9.77
CA PRO A 156 -63.21 -35.09 8.50
C PRO A 156 -63.78 -36.28 7.66
N SER A 157 -63.07 -36.58 6.56
CA SER A 157 -62.84 -37.92 5.94
C SER A 157 -63.58 -38.27 4.63
N LYS A 158 -63.40 -39.52 4.13
CA LYS A 158 -63.43 -39.90 2.70
C LYS A 158 -64.39 -41.07 2.41
N LYS A 159 -65.13 -41.02 1.29
CA LYS A 159 -65.09 -42.01 0.16
C LYS A 159 -66.27 -41.92 -0.84
N LYS A 160 -65.90 -42.00 -2.13
CA LYS A 160 -66.53 -42.74 -3.26
C LYS A 160 -68.01 -42.50 -3.70
N ARG A 161 -68.12 -42.49 -5.04
CA ARG A 161 -69.20 -42.92 -5.96
C ARG A 161 -70.24 -41.88 -6.45
N SER A 162 -70.36 -41.90 -7.78
CA SER A 162 -71.42 -41.47 -8.71
C SER A 162 -72.66 -42.38 -8.58
N PRO A 163 -73.78 -42.29 -9.38
CA PRO A 163 -73.91 -41.75 -10.75
C PRO A 163 -75.31 -41.10 -11.06
N ASP A 164 -75.90 -40.97 -12.28
CA ASP A 164 -75.51 -41.29 -13.69
C ASP A 164 -76.27 -40.46 -14.76
N LEU A 165 -75.85 -40.62 -16.04
CA LEU A 165 -76.56 -40.72 -17.35
C LEU A 165 -77.83 -39.92 -17.76
N THR A 166 -77.92 -39.72 -19.07
CA THR A 166 -79.07 -39.25 -19.88
C THR A 166 -80.08 -40.34 -20.25
N VAL A 167 -81.38 -40.00 -20.38
CA VAL A 167 -82.40 -40.82 -21.06
C VAL A 167 -83.39 -39.92 -21.83
N GLN A 168 -83.94 -40.45 -22.94
CA GLN A 168 -85.10 -39.91 -23.69
C GLN A 168 -86.26 -40.93 -23.68
N ALA A 169 -87.48 -40.43 -23.96
CA ALA A 169 -88.68 -41.14 -24.45
C ALA A 169 -89.73 -41.74 -23.46
N ALA A 170 -90.96 -41.22 -23.62
CA ALA A 170 -92.23 -41.92 -23.90
C ALA A 170 -93.03 -42.74 -22.84
N TYR A 171 -94.37 -42.69 -23.06
CA TYR A 171 -95.46 -43.63 -22.72
C TYR A 171 -96.15 -43.66 -21.32
N LEU A 172 -97.51 -43.67 -21.38
CA LEU A 172 -98.51 -44.51 -20.65
C LEU A 172 -98.55 -44.55 -19.09
N GLU A 173 -99.68 -44.69 -18.38
CA GLU A 173 -101.14 -44.51 -18.64
C GLU A 173 -101.95 -44.64 -17.31
N THR A 174 -103.22 -44.18 -17.26
CA THR A 174 -104.27 -44.54 -16.22
C THR A 174 -103.98 -44.14 -14.74
N VAL A 175 -104.90 -44.15 -13.75
CA VAL A 175 -106.20 -44.85 -13.48
C VAL A 175 -107.20 -43.97 -12.68
N GLU A 176 -108.44 -43.81 -13.18
CA GLU A 176 -109.80 -43.71 -12.52
C GLU A 176 -110.05 -42.71 -11.33
N ILE A 177 -111.28 -42.38 -10.85
CA ILE A 177 -112.60 -43.07 -10.70
C ILE A 177 -113.83 -42.10 -10.82
N GLN A 178 -114.83 -42.46 -11.66
CA GLN A 178 -116.33 -42.31 -11.62
C GLN A 178 -117.01 -40.95 -11.29
N GLN A 179 -118.32 -40.65 -11.57
CA GLN A 179 -119.58 -41.41 -11.86
C GLN A 179 -120.37 -40.79 -13.07
N GLU A 180 -121.06 -41.57 -13.95
CA GLU A 180 -122.55 -41.85 -14.05
C GLU A 180 -123.46 -40.61 -14.24
N GLU A 181 -124.59 -40.52 -15.00
CA GLU A 181 -125.64 -41.43 -15.59
C GLU A 181 -126.26 -40.72 -16.88
N LEU A 182 -127.20 -41.18 -17.75
CA LEU A 182 -127.80 -42.46 -18.21
C LEU A 182 -128.66 -42.26 -19.52
N LEU A 183 -128.85 -43.34 -20.32
CA LEU A 183 -130.01 -43.70 -21.21
C LEU A 183 -130.36 -43.04 -22.59
N ASN A 184 -131.02 -43.86 -23.43
CA ASN A 184 -131.73 -43.56 -24.70
C ASN A 184 -133.26 -43.35 -24.46
N ASP A 185 -134.05 -42.86 -25.44
CA ASP A 185 -134.83 -43.68 -26.41
C ASP A 185 -135.78 -42.85 -27.34
N THR A 186 -136.73 -43.51 -28.04
CA THR A 186 -137.42 -43.03 -29.28
C THR A 186 -138.96 -42.90 -29.20
N VAL A 187 -139.60 -42.28 -30.23
CA VAL A 187 -140.92 -42.60 -30.89
C VAL A 187 -141.74 -41.36 -31.35
N TYR A 188 -142.57 -41.55 -32.40
CA TYR A 188 -143.44 -40.60 -33.15
C TYR A 188 -144.87 -40.42 -32.58
N PHE A 189 -145.55 -39.31 -32.93
CA PHE A 189 -146.88 -39.28 -33.64
C PHE A 189 -147.32 -37.82 -33.96
N GLU A 190 -148.25 -37.66 -34.91
CA GLU A 190 -148.80 -36.38 -35.44
C GLU A 190 -150.12 -35.95 -34.71
N ALA A 191 -150.77 -34.77 -34.89
CA ALA A 191 -150.68 -33.66 -35.87
C ALA A 191 -150.86 -32.27 -35.14
N GLU A 192 -151.52 -31.16 -35.56
CA GLU A 192 -152.41 -30.81 -36.69
C GLU A 192 -152.52 -29.25 -36.92
N GLU A 193 -153.19 -28.86 -38.03
CA GLU A 193 -153.78 -27.57 -38.50
C GLU A 193 -153.50 -26.13 -37.96
N ILE A 194 -153.23 -25.23 -38.95
CA ILE A 194 -153.81 -23.86 -39.18
C ILE A 194 -153.11 -22.55 -38.69
N GLN A 195 -152.57 -21.79 -39.69
CA GLN A 195 -152.39 -20.30 -39.82
C GLN A 195 -151.42 -19.57 -38.83
N LYS A 196 -150.73 -18.46 -39.18
CA LYS A 196 -150.72 -17.57 -40.38
C LYS A 196 -149.34 -16.86 -40.57
N GLU A 197 -149.19 -16.09 -41.66
CA GLU A 197 -147.92 -15.46 -42.11
C GLU A 197 -147.57 -14.11 -41.44
N GLN A 198 -146.39 -13.55 -41.83
CA GLN A 198 -145.87 -12.17 -41.61
C GLN A 198 -145.04 -11.86 -40.34
N SER A 199 -143.71 -12.07 -40.40
CA SER A 199 -142.74 -11.36 -39.52
C SER A 199 -141.26 -11.31 -39.99
N LEU A 200 -140.93 -11.78 -41.21
CA LEU A 200 -139.55 -12.13 -41.58
C LEU A 200 -138.66 -11.01 -42.19
N SER A 201 -139.14 -9.77 -42.27
CA SER A 201 -138.44 -8.69 -43.00
C SER A 201 -137.40 -7.95 -42.15
N ASP A 202 -137.82 -7.49 -40.97
CA ASP A 202 -137.11 -6.43 -40.24
C ASP A 202 -135.79 -6.90 -39.60
N THR A 203 -135.64 -8.21 -39.41
CA THR A 203 -134.44 -8.85 -38.87
C THR A 203 -133.21 -8.78 -39.78
N PHE A 204 -133.37 -8.40 -41.06
CA PHE A 204 -132.27 -8.42 -42.04
C PHE A 204 -131.42 -7.13 -42.04
N GLU A 205 -132.01 -5.96 -41.79
CA GLU A 205 -131.29 -4.68 -41.84
C GLU A 205 -130.33 -4.48 -40.66
N GLU A 206 -130.76 -4.85 -39.45
CA GLU A 206 -129.95 -4.78 -38.22
C GLU A 206 -128.65 -5.60 -38.36
N LEU A 207 -128.79 -6.80 -38.94
CA LEU A 207 -127.70 -7.75 -39.22
C LEU A 207 -126.69 -7.16 -40.22
N HIS A 208 -127.12 -6.28 -41.12
CA HIS A 208 -126.22 -5.56 -42.03
C HIS A 208 -125.44 -4.44 -41.33
N ARG A 209 -126.05 -3.66 -40.42
CA ARG A 209 -125.33 -2.63 -39.64
C ARG A 209 -124.20 -3.24 -38.81
N LEU A 210 -124.51 -4.28 -38.03
CA LEU A 210 -123.55 -4.94 -37.13
C LEU A 210 -122.36 -5.58 -37.86
N LYS A 211 -122.53 -5.95 -39.14
CA LYS A 211 -121.43 -6.42 -40.01
C LYS A 211 -120.43 -5.31 -40.36
N VAL A 212 -120.91 -4.11 -40.69
CA VAL A 212 -120.04 -2.98 -41.05
C VAL A 212 -119.20 -2.55 -39.85
N GLU A 213 -119.80 -2.50 -38.66
CA GLU A 213 -119.12 -2.11 -37.43
C GLU A 213 -118.11 -3.15 -36.93
N ASN A 214 -118.43 -4.46 -37.05
CA ASN A 214 -117.44 -5.52 -36.83
C ASN A 214 -116.22 -5.38 -37.75
N ASN A 215 -116.42 -5.18 -39.06
CA ASN A 215 -115.30 -5.05 -40.00
C ASN A 215 -114.35 -3.90 -39.62
N ALA A 216 -114.89 -2.75 -39.20
CA ALA A 216 -114.10 -1.59 -38.76
C ALA A 216 -113.36 -1.81 -37.42
N LEU A 217 -113.88 -2.68 -36.55
CA LEU A 217 -113.18 -3.12 -35.33
C LEU A 217 -112.09 -4.17 -35.64
N GLN A 218 -112.35 -5.09 -36.57
CA GLN A 218 -111.39 -6.06 -37.07
C GLN A 218 -110.13 -5.37 -37.63
N GLU A 219 -110.31 -4.31 -38.42
CA GLU A 219 -109.19 -3.57 -39.02
C GLU A 219 -108.33 -2.86 -37.96
N LYS A 220 -108.95 -2.24 -36.94
CA LYS A 220 -108.23 -1.66 -35.80
C LYS A 220 -107.49 -2.71 -34.97
N LEU A 221 -108.08 -3.89 -34.78
CA LEU A 221 -107.46 -5.02 -34.07
C LEU A 221 -106.21 -5.51 -34.82
N ASN A 222 -106.28 -5.66 -36.14
CA ASN A 222 -105.14 -6.05 -36.99
C ASN A 222 -103.98 -5.05 -36.88
N ILE A 223 -104.27 -3.74 -36.89
CA ILE A 223 -103.26 -2.68 -36.73
C ILE A 223 -102.60 -2.75 -35.34
N LEU A 224 -103.37 -3.03 -34.28
CA LEU A 224 -102.82 -3.18 -32.93
C LEU A 224 -101.97 -4.45 -32.78
N GLN A 225 -102.35 -5.55 -33.43
CA GLN A 225 -101.58 -6.80 -33.46
C GLN A 225 -100.24 -6.60 -34.18
N ALA A 226 -100.23 -6.00 -35.37
CA ALA A 226 -99.00 -5.68 -36.11
C ALA A 226 -98.05 -4.78 -35.29
N ASN A 227 -98.59 -3.78 -34.58
CA ASN A 227 -97.81 -2.95 -33.67
C ASN A 227 -97.25 -3.73 -32.45
N GLN A 228 -97.98 -4.72 -31.91
CA GLN A 228 -97.42 -5.59 -30.87
C GLN A 228 -96.28 -6.46 -31.39
N GLU A 229 -96.36 -6.97 -32.61
CA GLU A 229 -95.30 -7.80 -33.22
C GLU A 229 -94.05 -6.98 -33.55
N GLN A 230 -94.21 -5.76 -34.09
CA GLN A 230 -93.09 -4.84 -34.29
C GLN A 230 -92.39 -4.49 -32.97
N ASN A 231 -93.15 -4.25 -31.90
CA ASN A 231 -92.58 -3.98 -30.57
C ASN A 231 -91.90 -5.20 -29.94
N LYS A 232 -92.44 -6.43 -30.11
CA LYS A 232 -91.75 -7.67 -29.70
C LYS A 232 -90.38 -7.78 -30.39
N GLY A 233 -90.32 -7.57 -31.71
CA GLY A 233 -89.06 -7.61 -32.47
C GLY A 233 -88.04 -6.52 -32.07
N LEU A 234 -88.51 -5.36 -31.58
CA LEU A 234 -87.64 -4.32 -31.02
C LEU A 234 -87.07 -4.72 -29.65
N ILE A 235 -87.91 -5.27 -28.77
CA ILE A 235 -87.52 -5.75 -27.44
C ILE A 235 -86.52 -6.91 -27.53
N GLU A 236 -86.68 -7.78 -28.53
CA GLU A 236 -85.79 -8.91 -28.76
C GLU A 236 -84.38 -8.45 -29.18
N LYS A 237 -84.27 -7.53 -30.15
CA LYS A 237 -83.00 -6.89 -30.53
C LYS A 237 -82.32 -6.18 -29.36
N LEU A 238 -83.09 -5.42 -28.57
CA LEU A 238 -82.57 -4.77 -27.36
C LEU A 238 -82.05 -5.77 -26.32
N ARG A 239 -82.59 -7.00 -26.26
CA ARG A 239 -82.05 -8.08 -25.40
C ARG A 239 -80.74 -8.64 -25.95
N GLU A 240 -80.62 -8.81 -27.27
CA GLU A 240 -79.36 -9.25 -27.91
C GLU A 240 -78.24 -8.20 -27.76
N GLU A 241 -78.56 -6.91 -27.94
CA GLU A 241 -77.63 -5.80 -27.73
C GLU A 241 -77.19 -5.70 -26.26
N ASN A 242 -78.11 -5.82 -25.29
CA ASN A 242 -77.73 -5.85 -23.87
C ASN A 242 -76.94 -7.10 -23.49
N HIS A 243 -77.24 -8.28 -24.06
CA HIS A 243 -76.47 -9.50 -23.83
C HIS A 243 -75.04 -9.38 -24.39
N THR A 244 -74.88 -8.86 -25.60
CA THR A 244 -73.57 -8.63 -26.20
C THR A 244 -72.77 -7.56 -25.45
N MET A 245 -73.40 -6.48 -24.95
CA MET A 245 -72.76 -5.52 -24.04
C MET A 245 -72.33 -6.14 -22.70
N ALA A 246 -73.13 -7.04 -22.11
CA ALA A 246 -72.75 -7.74 -20.88
C ALA A 246 -71.51 -8.65 -21.09
N VAL A 247 -71.43 -9.32 -22.26
CA VAL A 247 -70.29 -10.14 -22.66
C VAL A 247 -69.04 -9.30 -22.94
N THR A 248 -69.16 -8.12 -23.58
CA THR A 248 -67.99 -7.26 -23.84
C THR A 248 -67.49 -6.55 -22.59
N THR A 249 -68.38 -6.09 -21.69
CA THR A 249 -67.97 -5.53 -20.38
C THR A 249 -67.29 -6.57 -19.49
N SER A 250 -67.75 -7.82 -19.48
CA SER A 250 -67.08 -8.92 -18.77
C SER A 250 -65.68 -9.21 -19.33
N LYS A 251 -65.49 -9.13 -20.65
CA LYS A 251 -64.16 -9.23 -21.30
C LYS A 251 -63.26 -8.04 -20.97
N LEU A 252 -63.79 -6.82 -20.95
CA LEU A 252 -63.05 -5.61 -20.55
C LEU A 252 -62.54 -5.72 -19.11
N GLN A 253 -63.40 -6.11 -18.16
CA GLN A 253 -62.98 -6.29 -16.76
C GLN A 253 -61.89 -7.36 -16.57
N PHE A 254 -61.83 -8.37 -17.45
CA PHE A 254 -60.72 -9.33 -17.45
C PHE A 254 -59.42 -8.69 -17.94
N VAL A 255 -59.46 -7.96 -19.06
CA VAL A 255 -58.29 -7.25 -19.61
C VAL A 255 -57.78 -6.16 -18.66
N GLU A 256 -58.67 -5.43 -17.97
CA GLU A 256 -58.31 -4.46 -16.93
C GLU A 256 -57.57 -5.11 -15.76
N LYS A 257 -58.04 -6.28 -15.28
CA LYS A 257 -57.36 -7.05 -14.22
C LYS A 257 -55.99 -7.55 -14.68
N GLU A 258 -55.87 -8.02 -15.92
CA GLU A 258 -54.60 -8.44 -16.49
C GLU A 258 -53.61 -7.25 -16.64
N LEU A 259 -54.10 -6.10 -17.11
CA LEU A 259 -53.33 -4.86 -17.24
C LEU A 259 -52.88 -4.33 -15.87
N ALA A 260 -53.75 -4.37 -14.86
CA ALA A 260 -53.42 -4.01 -13.48
C ALA A 260 -52.32 -4.92 -12.90
N MET A 261 -52.41 -6.23 -13.13
CA MET A 261 -51.40 -7.19 -12.68
C MET A 261 -50.05 -6.98 -13.39
N LYS A 262 -50.04 -6.78 -14.71
CA LYS A 262 -48.85 -6.41 -15.49
C LYS A 262 -48.23 -5.09 -15.01
N THR A 263 -49.06 -4.10 -14.69
CA THR A 263 -48.63 -2.81 -14.14
C THR A 263 -47.99 -2.97 -12.75
N LEU A 264 -48.50 -3.88 -11.92
CA LEU A 264 -47.94 -4.20 -10.61
C LEU A 264 -46.56 -4.89 -10.74
N MET A 265 -46.43 -5.87 -11.64
CA MET A 265 -45.13 -6.49 -11.97
C MET A 265 -44.11 -5.47 -12.49
N LEU A 266 -44.52 -4.53 -13.35
CA LEU A 266 -43.64 -3.45 -13.84
C LEU A 266 -43.19 -2.52 -12.71
N LYS A 267 -44.08 -2.18 -11.77
CA LYS A 267 -43.72 -1.39 -10.57
C LYS A 267 -42.70 -2.14 -9.70
N GLU A 268 -42.88 -3.45 -9.49
CA GLU A 268 -41.93 -4.25 -8.71
C GLU A 268 -40.57 -4.39 -9.40
N MET A 269 -40.52 -4.67 -10.70
CA MET A 269 -39.28 -4.66 -11.49
C MET A 269 -38.59 -3.29 -11.43
N HIS A 270 -39.33 -2.18 -11.46
CA HIS A 270 -38.76 -0.84 -11.35
C HIS A 270 -38.16 -0.57 -9.96
N VAL A 271 -38.79 -1.07 -8.88
CA VAL A 271 -38.22 -1.03 -7.51
C VAL A 271 -36.95 -1.87 -7.42
N GLN A 272 -36.94 -3.09 -7.97
CA GLN A 272 -35.75 -3.94 -8.02
C GLN A 272 -34.60 -3.28 -8.79
N LEU A 273 -34.88 -2.71 -9.97
CA LEU A 273 -33.91 -1.98 -10.80
C LEU A 273 -33.32 -0.77 -10.08
N ASN A 274 -34.15 0.00 -9.36
CA ASN A 274 -33.67 1.15 -8.59
C ASN A 274 -32.86 0.75 -7.35
N ASN A 275 -33.19 -0.38 -6.69
CA ASN A 275 -32.35 -0.95 -5.64
C ASN A 275 -31.00 -1.45 -6.19
N LEU A 276 -30.98 -2.02 -7.40
CA LEU A 276 -29.74 -2.40 -8.10
C LEU A 276 -28.88 -1.15 -8.40
N LYS A 277 -29.46 -0.11 -9.00
CA LYS A 277 -28.80 1.18 -9.26
C LYS A 277 -28.26 1.84 -7.98
N LYS A 278 -29.01 1.78 -6.88
CA LYS A 278 -28.62 2.33 -5.56
C LYS A 278 -27.47 1.54 -4.93
N THR A 279 -27.34 0.25 -5.24
CA THR A 279 -26.23 -0.61 -4.81
C THR A 279 -24.98 -0.34 -5.64
N LEU A 280 -25.10 -0.31 -6.98
CA LEU A 280 -24.03 0.04 -7.91
C LEU A 280 -23.41 1.42 -7.61
N ARG A 281 -24.23 2.44 -7.31
CA ARG A 281 -23.75 3.78 -6.89
C ARG A 281 -22.92 3.74 -5.60
N LYS A 282 -23.23 2.85 -4.65
CA LYS A 282 -22.44 2.70 -3.42
C LYS A 282 -21.10 2.01 -3.66
N GLU A 283 -21.05 1.00 -4.53
CA GLU A 283 -19.80 0.35 -4.92
C GLU A 283 -18.89 1.30 -5.71
N LEU A 284 -19.46 2.15 -6.57
CA LEU A 284 -18.72 3.18 -7.30
C LEU A 284 -18.13 4.22 -6.33
N ALA A 285 -18.95 4.82 -5.45
CA ALA A 285 -18.49 5.79 -4.46
C ALA A 285 -17.45 5.25 -3.46
N PHE A 286 -17.41 3.93 -3.21
CA PHE A 286 -16.35 3.30 -2.41
C PHE A 286 -14.99 3.30 -3.14
N LYS A 287 -14.99 3.17 -4.47
CA LYS A 287 -13.79 3.20 -5.31
C LYS A 287 -13.14 4.59 -5.32
N ASP A 288 -13.97 5.63 -5.42
CA ASP A 288 -13.53 7.03 -5.53
C ASP A 288 -12.89 7.55 -4.23
N ASN A 289 -13.32 7.01 -3.08
CA ASN A 289 -12.76 7.31 -1.76
C ASN A 289 -11.48 6.50 -1.40
N MET A 290 -10.95 5.66 -2.30
CA MET A 290 -9.69 4.94 -2.08
C MET A 290 -8.48 5.71 -2.62
N THR A 291 -7.37 5.70 -1.89
CA THR A 291 -6.09 6.23 -2.41
C THR A 291 -5.61 5.43 -3.63
N PRO A 292 -4.85 6.01 -4.58
CA PRO A 292 -4.43 5.32 -5.80
C PRO A 292 -3.70 3.98 -5.54
N THR A 293 -2.86 3.91 -4.50
CA THR A 293 -2.18 2.65 -4.12
C THR A 293 -3.15 1.61 -3.57
N ALA A 294 -4.20 2.02 -2.86
CA ALA A 294 -5.25 1.10 -2.38
C ALA A 294 -6.11 0.58 -3.54
N GLN A 295 -6.52 1.46 -4.47
CA GLN A 295 -7.19 1.08 -5.72
C GLN A 295 -6.36 0.08 -6.53
N LEU A 296 -5.05 0.32 -6.66
CA LEU A 296 -4.12 -0.56 -7.37
C LEU A 296 -4.08 -1.97 -6.76
N ILE A 297 -3.93 -2.07 -5.43
CA ILE A 297 -3.92 -3.36 -4.72
C ILE A 297 -5.29 -4.05 -4.85
N PHE A 298 -6.40 -3.31 -4.70
CA PHE A 298 -7.75 -3.85 -4.85
C PHE A 298 -8.02 -4.41 -6.26
N ASN A 299 -7.64 -3.67 -7.30
CA ASN A 299 -7.75 -4.12 -8.69
C ASN A 299 -6.89 -5.37 -8.94
N ASN A 300 -5.67 -5.42 -8.40
CA ASN A 300 -4.80 -6.60 -8.45
C ASN A 300 -5.42 -7.83 -7.75
N GLU A 301 -6.01 -7.65 -6.56
CA GLU A 301 -6.74 -8.72 -5.87
C GLU A 301 -7.91 -9.21 -6.73
N ARG A 302 -8.71 -8.30 -7.29
CA ARG A 302 -9.88 -8.63 -8.13
C ARG A 302 -9.49 -9.42 -9.38
N ILE A 303 -8.45 -9.00 -10.09
CA ILE A 303 -7.95 -9.66 -11.32
C ILE A 303 -7.36 -11.04 -11.01
N ASN A 304 -6.71 -11.21 -9.86
CA ASN A 304 -6.08 -12.46 -9.45
C ASN A 304 -6.95 -13.32 -8.51
N ALA A 305 -8.18 -12.89 -8.20
CA ALA A 305 -9.06 -13.52 -7.21
C ALA A 305 -9.29 -15.01 -7.48
N LYS A 306 -9.69 -15.31 -8.73
CA LYS A 306 -10.00 -16.65 -9.25
C LYS A 306 -8.79 -17.37 -9.89
N LYS A 307 -7.57 -16.81 -9.78
CA LYS A 307 -6.38 -17.32 -10.50
C LYS A 307 -5.43 -18.09 -9.59
N ASN A 308 -5.16 -19.35 -9.96
CA ASN A 308 -4.14 -20.20 -9.35
C ASN A 308 -2.77 -19.51 -9.34
N SER A 309 -1.92 -19.81 -8.35
CA SER A 309 -0.66 -19.10 -8.07
C SER A 309 0.32 -18.98 -9.25
N ARG A 310 0.29 -19.91 -10.22
CA ARG A 310 1.07 -19.86 -11.48
C ARG A 310 0.39 -19.04 -12.60
N GLY A 311 -0.94 -18.93 -12.56
CA GLY A 311 -1.76 -18.16 -13.51
C GLY A 311 -1.92 -16.67 -13.15
N GLN A 312 -1.48 -16.26 -11.96
CA GLN A 312 -1.52 -14.85 -11.54
C GLN A 312 -0.63 -13.97 -12.44
N ARG A 313 -1.08 -12.73 -12.67
CA ARG A 313 -0.40 -11.71 -13.50
C ARG A 313 -0.44 -10.36 -12.78
N PHE A 314 0.58 -9.54 -12.97
CA PHE A 314 0.82 -8.33 -12.19
C PHE A 314 1.18 -7.18 -13.12
N SER A 315 0.52 -6.02 -12.98
CA SER A 315 0.91 -4.78 -13.65
C SER A 315 2.26 -4.28 -13.14
N ASP A 316 2.91 -3.41 -13.90
CA ASP A 316 4.24 -2.91 -13.56
C ASP A 316 4.26 -2.07 -12.27
N ASP A 317 3.17 -1.38 -11.92
CA ASP A 317 3.01 -0.73 -10.61
C ASP A 317 3.06 -1.74 -9.45
N ILE A 318 2.40 -2.89 -9.60
CA ILE A 318 2.44 -3.97 -8.60
C ILE A 318 3.82 -4.63 -8.57
N ARG A 319 4.54 -4.71 -9.70
CA ARG A 319 5.94 -5.17 -9.74
C ARG A 319 6.85 -4.18 -9.01
N ASN A 320 6.70 -2.88 -9.26
CA ASN A 320 7.48 -1.81 -8.63
C ASN A 320 7.19 -1.71 -7.13
N LEU A 321 5.92 -1.76 -6.72
CA LEU A 321 5.49 -1.85 -5.32
C LEU A 321 6.09 -3.09 -4.63
N ALA A 322 6.08 -4.26 -5.29
CA ALA A 322 6.67 -5.49 -4.78
C ALA A 322 8.21 -5.43 -4.66
N ILE A 323 8.89 -4.84 -5.65
CA ILE A 323 10.33 -4.57 -5.63
C ILE A 323 10.65 -3.68 -4.43
N ASN A 324 9.97 -2.54 -4.30
CA ASN A 324 10.12 -1.56 -3.22
C ASN A 324 9.88 -2.21 -1.84
N LEU A 325 8.74 -2.87 -1.62
CA LEU A 325 8.43 -3.52 -0.34
C LEU A 325 9.46 -4.61 0.02
N SER A 326 9.93 -5.40 -0.95
CA SER A 326 11.01 -6.37 -0.72
C SER A 326 12.36 -5.70 -0.38
N PHE A 327 12.58 -4.48 -0.88
CA PHE A 327 13.78 -3.70 -0.62
C PHE A 327 13.71 -2.91 0.70
N TYR A 328 12.54 -2.62 1.24
CA TYR A 328 12.43 -2.26 2.65
C TYR A 328 12.67 -3.50 3.52
N SER A 329 11.82 -4.53 3.44
CA SER A 329 12.01 -5.77 4.20
C SER A 329 11.53 -7.02 3.47
N ASN A 330 12.45 -7.94 3.17
CA ASN A 330 12.09 -9.27 2.65
C ASN A 330 11.19 -10.05 3.63
N GLN A 331 11.32 -9.83 4.95
CA GLN A 331 10.48 -10.49 5.96
C GLN A 331 9.09 -9.85 6.04
N GLY A 332 9.01 -8.51 6.04
CA GLY A 332 7.74 -7.78 5.98
C GLY A 332 6.97 -8.10 4.71
N TYR A 333 7.66 -8.12 3.55
CA TYR A 333 7.09 -8.53 2.28
C TYR A 333 6.59 -9.98 2.30
N LYS A 334 7.34 -10.93 2.89
CA LYS A 334 6.85 -12.31 3.08
C LYS A 334 5.54 -12.37 3.88
N LYS A 335 5.35 -11.53 4.91
CA LYS A 335 4.08 -11.42 5.66
C LYS A 335 2.98 -10.77 4.82
N LEU A 336 3.26 -9.69 4.08
CA LEU A 336 2.26 -9.08 3.19
C LEU A 336 1.77 -10.07 2.11
N ARG A 337 2.64 -10.98 1.63
CA ARG A 337 2.28 -12.08 0.72
C ARG A 337 1.37 -13.16 1.30
N THR A 338 1.09 -13.18 2.61
CA THR A 338 0.05 -14.06 3.19
C THR A 338 -1.30 -13.37 3.33
N ILE A 339 -1.37 -12.06 3.06
CA ILE A 339 -2.58 -11.24 3.11
C ILE A 339 -3.03 -10.89 1.68
N PHE A 340 -2.08 -10.51 0.82
CA PHE A 340 -2.29 -10.04 -0.53
C PHE A 340 -1.62 -10.96 -1.58
N ARG A 341 -2.29 -11.12 -2.73
CA ARG A 341 -1.79 -11.79 -3.95
C ARG A 341 -0.70 -10.94 -4.59
N LEU A 342 0.52 -11.04 -4.06
CA LEU A 342 1.69 -10.29 -4.51
C LEU A 342 2.79 -11.21 -5.09
N PRO A 343 3.62 -10.71 -6.03
CA PRO A 343 4.67 -11.48 -6.71
C PRO A 343 5.60 -12.29 -5.79
N SER A 344 6.03 -13.48 -6.22
CA SER A 344 7.01 -14.25 -5.44
C SER A 344 8.39 -13.56 -5.43
N ILE A 345 9.25 -13.88 -4.46
CA ILE A 345 10.64 -13.37 -4.44
C ILE A 345 11.41 -13.84 -5.69
N SER A 346 11.09 -15.03 -6.22
CA SER A 346 11.62 -15.53 -7.50
C SER A 346 11.08 -14.73 -8.70
N SER A 347 9.83 -14.28 -8.65
CA SER A 347 9.24 -13.37 -9.65
C SER A 347 9.95 -12.02 -9.63
N ILE A 348 10.17 -11.43 -8.45
CA ILE A 348 10.95 -10.20 -8.28
C ILE A 348 12.37 -10.35 -8.83
N ARG A 349 13.05 -11.46 -8.54
CA ARG A 349 14.37 -11.80 -9.12
C ARG A 349 14.34 -11.97 -10.65
N ARG A 350 13.17 -12.24 -11.25
CA ARG A 350 12.98 -12.29 -12.71
C ARG A 350 12.69 -10.91 -13.30
N TYR A 351 11.84 -10.10 -12.67
CA TYR A 351 11.60 -8.71 -13.11
C TYR A 351 12.86 -7.85 -13.06
N LEU A 352 13.75 -8.11 -12.10
CA LEU A 352 15.07 -7.47 -12.00
C LEU A 352 16.12 -8.08 -12.93
N ALA A 353 15.86 -9.19 -13.62
CA ALA A 353 16.88 -9.90 -14.41
C ALA A 353 17.37 -9.12 -15.64
N PRO A 354 16.51 -8.43 -16.43
CA PRO A 354 16.93 -7.59 -17.55
C PRO A 354 17.78 -6.38 -17.13
N VAL A 355 17.77 -6.01 -15.84
CA VAL A 355 18.44 -4.80 -15.36
C VAL A 355 19.95 -4.96 -15.46
N GLY A 356 20.53 -4.20 -16.39
CA GLY A 356 21.95 -4.01 -16.58
C GLY A 356 22.64 -3.66 -15.27
N CYS A 357 23.56 -4.52 -14.86
CA CYS A 357 24.34 -4.37 -13.62
C CYS A 357 25.58 -5.27 -13.71
N ALA A 358 26.20 -5.34 -14.89
CA ALA A 358 27.57 -5.85 -15.01
C ALA A 358 28.53 -4.93 -14.23
N SER A 359 29.75 -5.42 -13.96
CA SER A 359 30.82 -4.53 -13.49
C SER A 359 31.27 -3.62 -14.64
N GLY A 360 31.89 -2.50 -14.33
CA GLY A 360 32.15 -1.41 -15.25
C GLY A 360 31.12 -0.28 -15.18
N ILE A 361 30.97 0.44 -16.30
CA ILE A 361 30.17 1.66 -16.40
C ILE A 361 28.68 1.31 -16.56
N LEU A 362 27.84 1.88 -15.69
CA LEU A 362 26.41 1.65 -15.59
C LEU A 362 25.65 2.54 -16.59
N LYS A 363 25.78 2.22 -17.89
CA LYS A 363 25.14 2.98 -18.99
C LYS A 363 23.63 3.20 -18.79
N ASN A 364 22.93 2.27 -18.15
CA ASN A 364 21.51 2.41 -17.81
C ASN A 364 21.23 3.50 -16.75
N ALA A 365 22.09 3.63 -15.73
CA ALA A 365 21.98 4.71 -14.75
C ALA A 365 22.28 6.08 -15.38
N LEU A 366 23.27 6.13 -16.29
CA LEU A 366 23.60 7.34 -17.05
C LEU A 366 22.48 7.74 -18.02
N ALA A 367 21.82 6.78 -18.68
CA ALA A 367 20.68 7.03 -19.56
C ALA A 367 19.46 7.59 -18.82
N GLU A 368 19.13 7.06 -17.63
CA GLU A 368 18.01 7.58 -16.82
C GLU A 368 18.26 9.03 -16.39
N ILE A 369 19.48 9.35 -15.92
CA ILE A 369 19.86 10.73 -15.57
C ILE A 369 19.88 11.63 -16.81
N GLN A 370 20.39 11.16 -17.96
CA GLN A 370 20.39 11.93 -19.20
C GLN A 370 18.97 12.34 -19.59
N GLN A 371 17.98 11.45 -19.46
CA GLN A 371 16.60 11.78 -19.75
C GLN A 371 16.05 12.80 -18.74
N GLN A 372 16.28 12.62 -17.44
CA GLN A 372 15.85 13.56 -16.41
C GLN A 372 16.48 14.96 -16.53
N ILE A 373 17.66 15.07 -17.15
CA ILE A 373 18.27 16.35 -17.53
C ILE A 373 17.56 16.97 -18.75
N LYS A 374 17.26 16.18 -19.79
CA LYS A 374 16.48 16.64 -20.97
C LYS A 374 15.07 17.09 -20.58
N ASP A 375 14.44 16.39 -19.64
CA ASP A 375 13.11 16.70 -19.09
C ASP A 375 13.11 17.93 -18.16
N GLY A 376 14.27 18.58 -17.93
CA GLY A 376 14.42 19.76 -17.08
C GLY A 376 14.33 19.51 -15.57
N LEU A 377 14.12 18.26 -15.14
CA LEU A 377 13.97 17.88 -13.73
C LEU A 377 15.26 18.11 -12.92
N HIS A 378 16.41 17.92 -13.57
CA HIS A 378 17.74 17.83 -12.94
C HIS A 378 18.80 18.71 -13.63
N GLY A 379 19.66 19.35 -12.84
CA GLY A 379 20.82 20.06 -13.35
C GLY A 379 21.91 19.10 -13.86
N ALA A 380 22.47 19.39 -15.03
CA ALA A 380 23.48 18.56 -15.69
C ALA A 380 24.85 18.51 -14.97
N GLU A 381 25.14 19.46 -14.09
CA GLU A 381 26.44 19.57 -13.42
C GLU A 381 26.49 18.79 -12.11
N ALA A 382 27.60 18.11 -11.89
CA ALA A 382 27.73 17.17 -10.79
C ALA A 382 29.14 17.04 -10.22
N THR A 383 29.19 16.47 -9.02
CA THR A 383 30.41 16.01 -8.34
C THR A 383 30.54 14.50 -8.46
N LEU A 384 31.72 14.02 -8.82
CA LEU A 384 32.07 12.60 -8.89
C LEU A 384 32.89 12.19 -7.65
N SER A 385 32.28 11.41 -6.75
CA SER A 385 32.99 10.76 -5.64
C SER A 385 33.49 9.38 -6.04
N LEU A 386 34.64 8.96 -5.50
CA LEU A 386 35.07 7.56 -5.54
C LEU A 386 35.57 7.07 -4.17
N ASP A 387 35.39 5.78 -3.90
CA ASP A 387 35.86 5.10 -2.69
C ASP A 387 35.85 3.57 -2.88
N GLU A 388 36.55 2.83 -2.02
CA GLU A 388 36.63 1.37 -2.05
C GLU A 388 35.95 0.71 -0.84
N MET A 389 34.85 -0.01 -1.06
CA MET A 389 34.21 -0.80 -0.01
C MET A 389 34.84 -2.18 0.11
N ALA A 390 35.42 -2.52 1.27
CA ALA A 390 35.85 -3.89 1.55
C ALA A 390 34.67 -4.90 1.40
N ILE A 391 34.94 -6.03 0.74
CA ILE A 391 34.00 -7.13 0.49
C ILE A 391 34.53 -8.45 1.04
N LYS A 392 33.64 -9.45 1.18
CA LYS A 392 34.04 -10.81 1.55
C LYS A 392 34.70 -11.50 0.35
N LYS A 393 36.02 -11.61 0.40
CA LYS A 393 36.86 -12.44 -0.50
C LYS A 393 36.28 -13.85 -0.61
N GLY A 394 36.09 -14.34 -1.83
CA GLY A 394 35.56 -15.67 -2.11
C GLY A 394 34.91 -15.77 -3.50
N ILE A 395 35.11 -16.91 -4.15
CA ILE A 395 34.57 -17.20 -5.48
C ILE A 395 33.13 -17.74 -5.36
N HIS A 396 32.24 -17.25 -6.20
CA HIS A 396 30.81 -17.60 -6.19
C HIS A 396 30.25 -17.81 -7.61
N TRP A 397 29.65 -18.97 -7.84
CA TRP A 397 29.01 -19.33 -9.11
C TRP A 397 27.60 -18.73 -9.23
N ASP A 398 27.33 -17.99 -10.30
CA ASP A 398 25.96 -17.64 -10.70
C ASP A 398 25.45 -18.68 -11.72
N VAL A 399 24.56 -19.56 -11.26
CA VAL A 399 23.95 -20.64 -12.06
C VAL A 399 23.23 -20.12 -13.31
N LYS A 400 22.71 -18.89 -13.30
CA LYS A 400 22.00 -18.31 -14.45
C LYS A 400 22.96 -17.77 -15.51
N LEU A 401 24.01 -17.09 -15.08
CA LEU A 401 25.00 -16.51 -15.98
C LEU A 401 26.11 -17.51 -16.37
N LYS A 402 26.08 -18.72 -15.81
CA LYS A 402 27.14 -19.74 -15.92
C LYS A 402 28.54 -19.15 -15.73
N LYS A 403 28.68 -18.25 -14.76
CA LYS A 403 29.89 -17.44 -14.53
C LYS A 403 30.25 -17.36 -13.06
N TYR A 404 31.56 -17.46 -12.78
CA TYR A 404 32.15 -17.20 -11.47
C TYR A 404 32.32 -15.69 -11.21
N PHE A 405 32.04 -15.27 -9.98
CA PHE A 405 32.21 -13.91 -9.45
C PHE A 405 33.12 -13.92 -8.23
N GLY A 406 33.82 -12.83 -7.96
CA GLY A 406 34.78 -12.72 -6.83
C GLY A 406 36.26 -12.70 -7.24
N PHE A 407 36.54 -12.75 -8.55
CA PHE A 407 37.84 -12.39 -9.10
C PHE A 407 38.02 -10.87 -9.16
N ASP A 408 39.27 -10.46 -9.10
CA ASP A 408 39.80 -9.12 -9.33
C ASP A 408 39.81 -8.82 -10.83
N GLU A 409 39.13 -7.76 -11.23
CA GLU A 409 38.86 -7.47 -12.65
C GLU A 409 40.06 -6.85 -13.37
N PHE A 410 41.14 -6.53 -12.63
CA PHE A 410 42.40 -6.01 -13.15
C PHE A 410 43.61 -6.90 -12.85
N SER A 411 43.41 -8.16 -12.45
CA SER A 411 44.53 -9.10 -12.26
C SER A 411 45.28 -9.32 -13.59
N ASN A 412 46.59 -9.03 -13.64
CA ASN A 412 47.42 -9.22 -14.83
C ASN A 412 47.30 -10.66 -15.37
N LYS A 413 46.70 -10.82 -16.55
CA LYS A 413 46.57 -12.12 -17.24
C LYS A 413 47.72 -12.44 -18.21
N GLU A 414 48.53 -11.44 -18.54
CA GLU A 414 49.48 -11.47 -19.66
C GLU A 414 50.87 -11.99 -19.27
N GLN A 415 51.01 -12.68 -18.12
CA GLN A 415 52.31 -13.16 -17.61
C GLN A 415 52.26 -14.56 -16.96
N SER A 416 51.58 -15.53 -17.60
CA SER A 416 51.91 -16.96 -17.48
C SER A 416 51.23 -17.78 -18.58
N GLU A 417 51.99 -18.37 -19.50
CA GLU A 417 51.51 -19.43 -20.41
C GLU A 417 51.58 -20.82 -19.71
N THR A 418 51.17 -20.85 -18.45
CA THR A 418 51.15 -22.02 -17.57
C THR A 418 49.84 -22.00 -16.80
N ASP A 419 49.09 -23.11 -16.79
CA ASP A 419 47.67 -23.17 -16.38
C ASP A 419 47.36 -22.76 -14.92
N ASP A 420 48.37 -22.61 -14.05
CA ASP A 420 48.24 -22.21 -12.65
C ASP A 420 48.13 -20.69 -12.39
N SER A 421 47.72 -19.88 -13.39
CA SER A 421 47.52 -18.43 -13.23
C SER A 421 46.25 -18.08 -12.43
N VAL A 422 46.26 -18.40 -11.13
CA VAL A 422 45.15 -18.16 -10.19
C VAL A 422 44.83 -16.67 -10.11
N SER A 423 43.84 -16.24 -10.90
CA SER A 423 43.36 -14.86 -10.92
C SER A 423 43.05 -14.39 -9.49
N SER A 424 43.66 -13.28 -9.13
CA SER A 424 43.55 -12.62 -7.83
C SER A 424 42.08 -12.54 -7.40
N MET A 425 41.78 -12.92 -6.15
CA MET A 425 40.41 -12.79 -5.62
C MET A 425 40.20 -11.39 -5.08
N ALA A 426 39.15 -10.71 -5.55
CA ALA A 426 38.80 -9.35 -5.14
C ALA A 426 38.58 -9.25 -3.63
N THR A 427 39.15 -8.21 -3.04
CA THR A 427 39.03 -7.85 -1.62
C THR A 427 38.20 -6.59 -1.40
N GLN A 428 38.02 -5.80 -2.46
CA GLN A 428 37.34 -4.51 -2.45
C GLN A 428 36.37 -4.38 -3.63
N ALA A 429 35.40 -3.48 -3.49
CA ALA A 429 34.55 -2.98 -4.55
C ALA A 429 34.76 -1.47 -4.67
N LEU A 430 35.51 -1.06 -5.68
CA LEU A 430 35.68 0.33 -6.08
C LEU A 430 34.37 0.84 -6.68
N VAL A 431 33.88 2.00 -6.24
CA VAL A 431 32.65 2.61 -6.77
C VAL A 431 32.88 4.07 -7.12
N PHE A 432 32.41 4.44 -8.31
CA PHE A 432 32.26 5.80 -8.79
C PHE A 432 30.80 6.23 -8.64
N TYR A 433 30.57 7.32 -7.92
CA TYR A 433 29.23 7.75 -7.49
C TYR A 433 29.06 9.25 -7.70
N ILE A 434 28.02 9.65 -8.42
CA ILE A 434 27.76 11.04 -8.80
C ILE A 434 26.63 11.63 -7.97
N VAL A 435 26.77 12.92 -7.64
CA VAL A 435 25.79 13.75 -6.93
C VAL A 435 25.61 15.04 -7.73
N GLY A 436 24.37 15.37 -8.11
CA GLY A 436 24.04 16.63 -8.76
C GLY A 436 24.36 17.81 -7.84
N LEU A 437 24.96 18.87 -8.38
CA LEU A 437 25.29 20.06 -7.57
C LEU A 437 24.03 20.82 -7.11
N ASP A 438 22.93 20.64 -7.83
CA ASP A 438 21.57 21.08 -7.46
C ASP A 438 20.98 20.33 -6.24
N GLY A 439 21.62 19.25 -5.78
CA GLY A 439 21.18 18.40 -4.67
C GLY A 439 20.03 17.44 -4.99
N LYS A 440 19.39 17.57 -6.16
CA LYS A 440 18.15 16.83 -6.49
C LYS A 440 18.39 15.34 -6.73
N TRP A 441 19.56 14.97 -7.27
CA TRP A 441 19.83 13.63 -7.77
C TRP A 441 21.21 13.09 -7.38
N LYS A 442 21.33 11.75 -7.35
CA LYS A 442 22.56 11.02 -7.07
C LYS A 442 22.47 9.56 -7.49
N THR A 443 23.53 9.02 -8.10
CA THR A 443 23.53 7.65 -8.64
C THR A 443 24.93 7.04 -8.71
N PRO A 444 25.10 5.71 -8.51
CA PRO A 444 26.35 5.03 -8.88
C PRO A 444 26.49 4.98 -10.41
N VAL A 445 27.64 5.38 -10.94
CA VAL A 445 27.90 5.44 -12.40
C VAL A 445 28.85 4.36 -12.90
N ALA A 446 29.73 3.85 -12.04
CA ALA A 446 30.54 2.67 -12.33
C ALA A 446 30.92 1.94 -11.04
N TYR A 447 31.17 0.64 -11.13
CA TYR A 447 31.81 -0.11 -10.06
C TYR A 447 32.75 -1.19 -10.62
N TYR A 448 33.76 -1.58 -9.84
CA TYR A 448 34.74 -2.60 -10.21
C TYR A 448 35.08 -3.45 -8.99
N PHE A 449 35.32 -4.74 -9.19
CA PHE A 449 35.85 -5.63 -8.14
C PHE A 449 37.37 -5.65 -8.21
N THR A 450 38.02 -5.18 -7.14
CA THR A 450 39.46 -4.89 -7.11
C THR A 450 40.17 -5.66 -5.99
N ASN A 451 41.48 -5.85 -6.16
CA ASN A 451 42.38 -6.26 -5.08
C ASN A 451 43.59 -5.32 -5.00
N HIS A 452 43.37 -4.14 -4.39
CA HIS A 452 44.34 -3.03 -4.28
C HIS A 452 44.79 -2.44 -5.63
N ILE A 453 44.06 -1.45 -6.14
CA ILE A 453 44.41 -0.72 -7.36
C ILE A 453 45.52 0.32 -7.14
N ASP A 454 46.42 0.48 -8.11
CA ASP A 454 47.46 1.52 -8.10
C ASP A 454 46.94 2.86 -8.65
N GLY A 455 47.68 3.94 -8.39
CA GLY A 455 47.29 5.29 -8.81
C GLY A 455 47.24 5.48 -10.33
N THR A 456 48.07 4.79 -11.12
CA THR A 456 48.09 4.91 -12.58
C THR A 456 46.92 4.18 -13.22
N ARG A 457 46.63 2.94 -12.83
CA ARG A 457 45.44 2.21 -13.33
C ARG A 457 44.15 2.92 -12.91
N LEU A 458 44.06 3.40 -11.67
CA LEU A 458 42.91 4.19 -11.20
C LEU A 458 42.78 5.51 -11.96
N GLY A 459 43.89 6.14 -12.35
CA GLY A 459 43.91 7.28 -13.27
C GLY A 459 43.36 6.96 -14.66
N GLY A 460 43.58 5.74 -15.17
CA GLY A 460 42.93 5.23 -16.39
C GLY A 460 41.41 5.15 -16.25
N LEU A 461 40.92 4.45 -15.21
CA LEU A 461 39.49 4.29 -14.95
C LEU A 461 38.78 5.64 -14.75
N LEU A 462 39.40 6.60 -14.06
CA LEU A 462 38.83 7.94 -13.93
C LEU A 462 38.71 8.64 -15.30
N LYS A 463 39.70 8.50 -16.20
CA LYS A 463 39.62 9.04 -17.57
C LYS A 463 38.46 8.40 -18.36
N GLU A 464 38.23 7.10 -18.22
CA GLU A 464 37.12 6.38 -18.86
C GLU A 464 35.75 6.79 -18.32
N VAL A 465 35.59 6.84 -16.99
CA VAL A 465 34.32 7.24 -16.34
C VAL A 465 33.96 8.68 -16.71
N LEU A 466 34.93 9.61 -16.71
CA LEU A 466 34.71 11.01 -17.12
C LEU A 466 34.21 11.13 -18.57
N LYS A 467 34.85 10.42 -19.52
CA LYS A 467 34.42 10.36 -20.92
C LYS A 467 32.96 9.90 -21.03
N ALA A 468 32.63 8.76 -20.43
CA ALA A 468 31.28 8.22 -20.47
C ALA A 468 30.24 9.13 -19.80
N THR A 469 30.56 9.80 -18.68
CA THR A 469 29.62 10.74 -18.06
C THR A 469 29.31 11.93 -18.98
N HIS A 470 30.30 12.41 -19.74
CA HIS A 470 30.11 13.49 -20.70
C HIS A 470 29.35 13.05 -21.96
N GLU A 471 29.57 11.82 -22.47
CA GLU A 471 28.76 11.23 -23.55
C GLU A 471 27.27 11.19 -23.21
N PHE A 472 26.93 10.99 -21.93
CA PHE A 472 25.55 11.04 -21.43
C PHE A 472 25.10 12.45 -21.01
N GLY A 473 25.87 13.50 -21.29
CA GLY A 473 25.49 14.91 -21.04
C GLY A 473 25.68 15.39 -19.59
N ILE A 474 26.33 14.59 -18.73
CA ILE A 474 26.64 14.98 -17.34
C ILE A 474 27.97 15.72 -17.29
N ILE A 475 27.98 16.90 -16.69
CA ILE A 475 29.16 17.78 -16.60
C ILE A 475 29.81 17.62 -15.22
N VAL A 476 30.86 16.79 -15.15
CA VAL A 476 31.59 16.56 -13.90
C VAL A 476 32.53 17.74 -13.61
N ARG A 477 32.09 18.65 -12.74
CA ARG A 477 32.85 19.85 -12.34
C ARG A 477 33.94 19.54 -11.32
N SER A 478 33.79 18.46 -10.54
CA SER A 478 34.74 18.11 -9.49
C SER A 478 34.83 16.61 -9.20
N VAL A 479 35.98 16.19 -8.68
CA VAL A 479 36.27 14.83 -8.22
C VAL A 479 36.67 14.84 -6.75
N VAL A 480 36.07 13.93 -5.96
CA VAL A 480 36.22 13.83 -4.50
C VAL A 480 36.66 12.44 -4.09
N PHE A 481 37.65 12.36 -3.18
CA PHE A 481 38.16 11.12 -2.61
C PHE A 481 38.79 11.38 -1.22
N ASP A 482 39.35 10.32 -0.63
CA ASP A 482 39.92 10.34 0.71
C ASP A 482 41.36 10.92 0.76
N GLY A 483 42.19 10.52 1.73
CA GLY A 483 43.61 10.91 1.84
C GLY A 483 44.62 9.87 1.35
N LEU A 484 44.20 8.81 0.64
CA LEU A 484 45.05 7.70 0.25
C LEU A 484 46.07 8.08 -0.83
N ALA A 485 47.27 7.49 -0.76
CA ALA A 485 48.36 7.76 -1.70
C ALA A 485 48.02 7.37 -3.15
N ALA A 486 47.24 6.31 -3.36
CA ALA A 486 46.76 5.89 -4.69
C ALA A 486 45.86 6.96 -5.34
N ASN A 487 44.93 7.53 -4.58
CA ASN A 487 43.97 8.54 -5.05
C ASN A 487 44.66 9.90 -5.35
N VAL A 488 45.70 10.24 -4.59
CA VAL A 488 46.60 11.36 -4.92
C VAL A 488 47.47 11.05 -6.16
N GLY A 489 47.84 9.78 -6.38
CA GLY A 489 48.51 9.30 -7.58
C GLY A 489 47.64 9.46 -8.83
N MET A 490 46.39 8.95 -8.78
CA MET A 490 45.35 9.08 -9.81
C MET A 490 45.22 10.52 -10.30
N THR A 491 45.00 11.49 -9.41
CA THR A 491 44.87 12.90 -9.83
C THR A 491 46.17 13.50 -10.35
N THR A 492 47.33 13.02 -9.89
CA THR A 492 48.63 13.41 -10.46
C THR A 492 48.80 12.89 -11.90
N GLU A 493 48.26 11.71 -12.21
CA GLU A 493 48.27 11.08 -13.54
C GLU A 493 47.25 11.68 -14.52
N LEU A 494 46.33 12.52 -14.05
CA LEU A 494 45.52 13.43 -14.87
C LEU A 494 46.15 14.84 -14.97
N GLY A 495 47.26 15.11 -14.28
CA GLY A 495 48.00 16.37 -14.35
C GLY A 495 47.68 17.40 -13.26
N ALA A 496 46.94 17.04 -12.20
CA ALA A 496 46.83 17.87 -11.01
C ALA A 496 48.14 17.85 -10.20
N ASN A 497 48.41 18.91 -9.44
CA ASN A 497 49.58 18.99 -8.56
C ASN A 497 49.21 19.35 -7.13
N LEU A 498 48.99 18.31 -6.32
CA LEU A 498 48.75 18.43 -4.87
C LEU A 498 50.06 18.52 -4.03
N LYS A 499 51.23 18.68 -4.65
CA LYS A 499 52.49 18.89 -3.92
C LYS A 499 52.59 20.34 -3.48
N TYR A 500 52.08 20.64 -2.28
CA TYR A 500 52.20 21.96 -1.67
C TYR A 500 53.66 22.24 -1.28
N SER A 501 54.40 22.93 -2.16
CA SER A 501 55.70 23.50 -1.84
C SER A 501 55.59 25.00 -1.63
N SER A 502 56.24 25.52 -0.59
CA SER A 502 56.41 26.95 -0.34
C SER A 502 57.64 27.53 -1.03
N SER A 503 58.34 26.76 -1.86
CA SER A 503 59.67 27.12 -2.40
C SER A 503 59.60 27.93 -3.69
N SER A 504 59.17 29.20 -3.60
CA SER A 504 59.71 30.26 -4.46
C SER A 504 61.12 30.67 -4.01
N MET A 505 61.95 29.68 -3.67
CA MET A 505 63.30 29.82 -3.10
C MET A 505 64.21 28.76 -3.74
N PRO A 506 65.23 29.16 -4.52
CA PRO A 506 66.13 28.22 -5.18
C PRO A 506 67.13 27.64 -4.18
N THR A 507 66.99 26.35 -3.84
CA THR A 507 68.00 25.64 -3.04
C THR A 507 69.32 25.56 -3.80
N LYS A 508 70.37 26.20 -3.29
CA LYS A 508 71.74 26.30 -3.87
C LYS A 508 72.53 24.97 -3.82
N THR A 509 71.92 23.86 -4.22
CA THR A 509 72.53 22.51 -4.25
C THR A 509 72.07 21.76 -5.49
N ALA A 510 72.44 22.24 -6.68
CA ALA A 510 72.14 21.58 -7.94
C ALA A 510 73.37 20.82 -8.45
N ARG A 511 73.40 19.48 -8.30
CA ARG A 511 74.32 18.65 -9.09
C ARG A 511 73.95 18.83 -10.56
N THR A 512 74.92 19.24 -11.39
CA THR A 512 74.73 19.54 -12.80
C THR A 512 74.49 18.26 -13.62
N GLY A 513 73.47 18.27 -14.48
CA GLY A 513 73.15 17.13 -15.34
C GLY A 513 71.70 17.13 -15.84
N ARG A 514 71.44 16.52 -17.01
CA ARG A 514 70.13 16.54 -17.68
C ARG A 514 68.98 15.97 -16.81
N ARG A 515 69.25 14.94 -15.99
CA ARG A 515 68.29 14.40 -15.00
C ARG A 515 67.87 15.45 -13.95
N ALA A 516 68.75 16.34 -13.53
CA ALA A 516 68.44 17.38 -12.55
C ALA A 516 67.55 18.50 -13.13
N ALA A 517 67.62 18.77 -14.44
CA ALA A 517 66.73 19.71 -15.12
C ALA A 517 65.29 19.18 -15.19
N ALA A 518 65.10 17.92 -15.56
CA ALA A 518 63.79 17.25 -15.53
C ALA A 518 63.22 17.18 -14.09
N LEU A 519 64.06 16.88 -13.10
CA LEU A 519 63.64 16.84 -11.70
C LEU A 519 63.28 18.24 -11.17
N LYS A 520 64.02 19.30 -11.52
CA LYS A 520 63.63 20.70 -11.26
C LYS A 520 62.28 21.01 -11.87
N LYS A 521 62.04 20.69 -13.16
CA LYS A 521 60.76 20.94 -13.84
C LYS A 521 59.58 20.21 -13.17
N LYS A 522 59.82 19.04 -12.54
CA LYS A 522 58.84 18.28 -11.72
C LYS A 522 58.72 18.75 -10.25
N LEU A 523 59.53 19.73 -9.81
CA LEU A 523 59.51 20.38 -8.50
C LEU A 523 58.98 21.83 -8.53
N THR A 524 59.10 22.51 -9.67
CA THR A 524 58.69 23.93 -9.85
C THR A 524 57.23 24.11 -10.28
N CYS A 525 56.45 23.03 -10.41
CA CYS A 525 55.02 23.14 -10.71
C CYS A 525 54.28 23.85 -9.56
N PRO A 526 53.48 24.89 -9.81
CA PRO A 526 52.66 25.51 -8.77
C PRO A 526 51.60 24.53 -8.24
N PHE A 527 51.14 24.73 -7.00
CA PHE A 527 50.08 23.92 -6.41
C PHE A 527 48.76 24.13 -7.17
N LYS A 528 48.30 23.09 -7.87
CA LYS A 528 47.20 23.11 -8.83
C LYS A 528 46.21 21.97 -8.49
N PRO A 529 45.17 22.22 -7.69
CA PRO A 529 44.16 21.22 -7.33
C PRO A 529 43.07 21.09 -8.42
N ASN A 530 43.49 21.03 -9.68
CA ASN A 530 42.61 20.73 -10.81
C ASN A 530 43.40 20.10 -11.97
N PHE A 531 42.69 19.35 -12.79
CA PHE A 531 43.19 18.75 -14.03
C PHE A 531 42.26 19.10 -15.20
N VAL A 532 42.61 18.67 -16.41
CA VAL A 532 41.86 18.95 -17.64
C VAL A 532 40.92 17.78 -17.97
N HIS A 533 39.65 18.05 -18.24
CA HIS A 533 38.66 17.04 -18.58
C HIS A 533 39.00 16.35 -19.91
N PRO A 534 39.04 15.00 -19.99
CA PRO A 534 39.59 14.27 -21.14
C PRO A 534 38.79 14.38 -22.45
N SER A 535 37.56 14.93 -22.42
CA SER A 535 36.74 15.15 -23.62
C SER A 535 36.52 16.63 -23.98
N THR A 536 36.55 17.55 -23.02
CA THR A 536 36.07 18.94 -23.21
C THR A 536 37.14 20.01 -23.02
N GLY A 537 38.30 19.68 -22.46
CA GLY A 537 39.31 20.67 -22.11
C GLY A 537 38.99 21.52 -20.87
N GLU A 538 37.80 21.38 -20.27
CA GLU A 538 37.39 22.13 -19.08
C GLU A 538 38.18 21.74 -17.81
N PRO A 539 38.34 22.65 -16.83
CA PRO A 539 39.01 22.34 -15.57
C PRO A 539 38.12 21.52 -14.62
N VAL A 540 38.55 20.32 -14.28
CA VAL A 540 37.93 19.48 -13.23
C VAL A 540 38.66 19.70 -11.92
N ASN A 541 37.94 20.13 -10.89
CA ASN A 541 38.51 20.48 -9.59
C ASN A 541 38.68 19.26 -8.66
N VAL A 542 39.73 19.25 -7.85
CA VAL A 542 40.12 18.12 -6.98
C VAL A 542 39.94 18.48 -5.52
N LEU A 543 38.98 17.85 -4.85
CA LEU A 543 38.73 18.03 -3.42
C LEU A 543 39.05 16.74 -2.68
N LEU A 544 39.52 16.87 -1.43
CA LEU A 544 39.70 15.76 -0.50
C LEU A 544 38.64 15.85 0.60
N ASP A 545 38.05 14.72 0.96
CA ASP A 545 36.92 14.64 1.90
C ASP A 545 37.21 15.42 3.20
N ALA A 546 36.42 16.47 3.44
CA ALA A 546 36.53 17.32 4.63
C ALA A 546 36.30 16.53 5.92
N CYS A 547 35.41 15.51 5.88
CA CYS A 547 35.17 14.62 7.02
C CYS A 547 36.44 13.81 7.35
N HIS A 548 37.18 13.32 6.35
CA HIS A 548 38.45 12.64 6.52
C HIS A 548 39.59 13.58 6.91
N MET A 549 39.67 14.77 6.31
CA MET A 549 40.68 15.75 6.71
C MET A 549 40.50 16.19 8.17
N LEU A 550 39.26 16.27 8.66
CA LEU A 550 38.94 16.48 10.08
C LEU A 550 39.27 15.24 10.95
N LYS A 551 38.90 14.03 10.50
CA LYS A 551 39.32 12.75 11.13
C LYS A 551 40.85 12.73 11.32
N LEU A 552 41.63 13.27 10.38
CA LEU A 552 43.09 13.38 10.40
C LEU A 552 43.61 14.56 11.25
N ALA A 553 42.97 15.72 11.25
CA ALA A 553 43.35 16.87 12.08
C ALA A 553 43.24 16.55 13.59
N ARG A 554 42.17 15.85 13.99
CA ARG A 554 42.00 15.31 15.35
C ARG A 554 43.10 14.31 15.70
N ASN A 555 43.53 13.47 14.74
CA ASN A 555 44.67 12.56 14.94
C ASN A 555 46.00 13.33 15.08
N LEU A 556 46.22 14.41 14.32
CA LEU A 556 47.43 15.23 14.38
C LEU A 556 47.64 15.80 15.79
N LEU A 557 46.61 16.44 16.36
CA LEU A 557 46.62 17.00 17.72
C LEU A 557 46.81 15.92 18.80
N SER A 558 46.17 14.75 18.61
CA SER A 558 46.30 13.62 19.54
C SER A 558 47.70 13.01 19.61
N PHE A 559 48.45 13.01 18.50
CA PHE A 559 49.74 12.33 18.38
C PHE A 559 50.96 13.26 18.42
N SER A 560 50.78 14.58 18.61
CA SER A 560 51.88 15.55 18.75
C SER A 560 51.32 16.89 19.23
N PRO A 561 52.06 17.64 20.08
CA PRO A 561 51.83 19.07 20.20
C PRO A 561 51.96 19.75 18.83
N VAL A 562 51.17 20.79 18.58
CA VAL A 562 51.20 21.59 17.33
C VAL A 562 51.46 23.05 17.68
N LYS A 563 52.57 23.62 17.21
CA LYS A 563 52.89 25.05 17.37
C LYS A 563 52.08 25.88 16.37
N LEU A 564 51.24 26.78 16.88
CA LEU A 564 50.45 27.74 16.10
C LEU A 564 51.23 29.05 15.93
N PRO A 565 50.99 29.83 14.85
CA PRO A 565 51.52 31.19 14.76
C PRO A 565 50.86 32.10 15.82
N GLY A 566 51.67 32.91 16.52
CA GLY A 566 51.18 33.88 17.51
C GLY A 566 50.96 33.36 18.93
N TYR A 567 51.22 32.07 19.21
CA TYR A 567 51.06 31.48 20.54
C TYR A 567 52.42 30.97 21.06
N GLN A 568 52.68 31.16 22.36
CA GLN A 568 53.89 30.66 23.02
C GLN A 568 53.83 29.14 23.19
N ASP A 569 52.77 28.65 23.84
CA ASP A 569 52.50 27.22 24.01
C ASP A 569 51.97 26.56 22.73
N PRO A 570 52.29 25.28 22.48
CA PRO A 570 51.67 24.49 21.41
C PRO A 570 50.30 23.96 21.83
N ALA A 571 49.41 23.78 20.85
CA ALA A 571 48.16 23.05 21.03
C ALA A 571 48.44 21.59 21.44
N GLN A 572 47.77 21.07 22.46
CA GLN A 572 48.05 19.75 23.05
C GLN A 572 46.76 18.99 23.42
N TRP A 573 46.74 17.68 23.12
CA TRP A 573 45.64 16.79 23.52
C TRP A 573 45.47 16.62 25.05
N LYS A 574 46.48 16.99 25.85
CA LYS A 574 46.40 16.90 27.33
C LYS A 574 45.16 17.65 27.87
N TYR A 575 44.85 18.82 27.32
CA TYR A 575 43.72 19.64 27.77
C TYR A 575 42.37 18.99 27.43
N ILE A 576 42.27 18.18 26.37
CA ILE A 576 41.05 17.43 26.03
C ILE A 576 40.85 16.25 27.00
N LYS A 577 41.93 15.61 27.47
CA LYS A 577 41.87 14.57 28.51
C LYS A 577 41.56 15.17 29.88
N ALA A 578 42.25 16.26 30.27
CA ALA A 578 41.98 17.00 31.49
C ALA A 578 40.53 17.53 31.54
N LEU A 579 40.02 18.09 30.44
CA LEU A 579 38.61 18.52 30.35
C LEU A 579 37.64 17.37 30.61
N PHE A 580 37.87 16.20 30.00
CA PHE A 580 37.05 15.02 30.27
C PHE A 580 37.15 14.55 31.73
N GLN A 581 38.33 14.59 32.35
CA GLN A 581 38.52 14.22 33.76
C GLN A 581 37.78 15.18 34.70
N PHE A 582 38.05 16.49 34.57
CA PHE A 582 37.40 17.57 35.31
C PHE A 582 35.86 17.53 35.20
N GLN A 583 35.30 17.26 34.01
CA GLN A 583 33.85 17.11 33.82
C GLN A 583 33.23 15.89 34.52
N ASN A 584 34.01 14.85 34.82
CA ASN A 584 33.51 13.72 35.61
C ASN A 584 33.68 13.99 37.11
N GLU A 585 34.82 14.55 37.52
CA GLU A 585 35.16 14.88 38.91
C GLU A 585 34.21 15.95 39.48
N ALA A 586 33.91 16.99 38.71
CA ALA A 586 32.95 18.03 39.11
C ALA A 586 31.48 17.64 38.92
N GLY A 587 31.17 16.46 38.37
CA GLY A 587 29.80 16.01 38.03
C GLY A 587 29.09 16.78 36.89
N PHE A 588 29.46 18.03 36.63
CA PHE A 588 28.80 18.91 35.66
C PHE A 588 29.52 18.98 34.30
N ARG A 589 28.76 18.93 33.21
CA ARG A 589 29.30 18.86 31.84
C ARG A 589 29.30 20.22 31.12
N LEU A 590 30.32 21.04 31.39
CA LEU A 590 30.55 22.30 30.67
C LEU A 590 30.61 22.12 29.13
N GLY A 591 31.35 21.13 28.65
CA GLY A 591 31.34 20.71 27.25
C GLY A 591 30.27 19.64 26.99
N ASN A 592 29.05 20.07 26.64
CA ASN A 592 27.81 19.26 26.58
C ASN A 592 27.86 17.91 25.83
N ARG A 593 28.90 17.62 25.03
CA ARG A 593 28.98 16.41 24.19
C ARG A 593 30.24 15.55 24.39
N LEU A 594 31.22 16.00 25.17
CA LEU A 594 32.42 15.19 25.44
C LEU A 594 32.09 13.96 26.29
N THR A 595 32.75 12.85 25.98
CA THR A 595 32.59 11.54 26.64
C THR A 595 33.91 10.77 26.61
N ARG A 596 34.00 9.64 27.31
CA ARG A 596 35.17 8.74 27.26
C ARG A 596 35.56 8.35 25.82
N GLN A 597 34.59 8.17 24.92
CA GLN A 597 34.83 7.86 23.51
C GLN A 597 35.50 9.01 22.74
N HIS A 598 35.39 10.26 23.20
CA HIS A 598 36.04 11.42 22.60
C HIS A 598 37.49 11.56 23.07
N ALA A 599 37.73 11.49 24.39
CA ALA A 599 39.07 11.64 24.97
C ALA A 599 40.00 10.45 24.69
N TYR A 600 39.43 9.25 24.56
CA TYR A 600 40.08 7.96 24.25
C TYR A 600 39.41 7.35 23.00
N PHE A 601 39.64 8.00 21.86
CA PHE A 601 38.97 7.70 20.59
C PHE A 601 39.64 6.59 19.78
N GLU A 602 40.70 5.94 20.29
CA GLU A 602 41.57 5.05 19.51
C GLU A 602 40.77 3.89 18.88
N ARG A 603 39.85 3.27 19.63
CA ARG A 603 38.93 2.22 19.15
C ARG A 603 37.81 2.74 18.22
N HIS A 604 37.71 4.06 18.03
CA HIS A 604 36.65 4.73 17.28
C HIS A 604 37.20 5.79 16.30
N LYS A 605 38.46 5.68 15.90
CA LYS A 605 39.20 6.61 15.02
C LYS A 605 38.44 7.01 13.76
N MET A 606 37.65 6.10 13.18
CA MET A 606 36.86 6.34 11.96
C MET A 606 35.56 7.14 12.16
N LYS A 607 35.07 7.33 13.39
CA LYS A 607 33.84 8.11 13.64
C LYS A 607 34.11 9.61 13.44
N VAL A 608 33.54 10.19 12.37
CA VAL A 608 33.62 11.63 12.07
C VAL A 608 33.01 12.47 13.20
N ALA A 609 31.84 12.07 13.71
CA ALA A 609 31.12 12.78 14.76
C ALA A 609 31.97 13.02 16.02
N LEU A 610 32.84 12.08 16.41
CA LEU A 610 33.76 12.26 17.54
C LEU A 610 34.86 13.28 17.25
N ALA A 611 35.30 13.39 15.99
CA ALA A 611 36.29 14.40 15.60
C ALA A 611 35.68 15.80 15.60
N ALA A 612 34.50 15.97 15.01
CA ALA A 612 33.78 17.23 14.97
C ALA A 612 33.32 17.73 16.36
N GLN A 613 32.99 16.83 17.28
CA GLN A 613 32.59 17.22 18.64
C GLN A 613 33.79 17.63 19.53
N VAL A 614 34.98 17.06 19.33
CA VAL A 614 36.21 17.56 19.99
C VAL A 614 36.67 18.87 19.36
N LEU A 615 36.80 18.93 18.04
CA LEU A 615 37.25 20.13 17.31
C LEU A 615 36.08 21.09 17.08
N SER A 616 35.38 21.46 18.16
CA SER A 616 34.18 22.29 18.14
C SER A 616 34.38 23.64 18.83
N ARG A 617 33.58 24.62 18.43
CA ARG A 617 33.51 25.94 19.06
C ARG A 617 33.16 25.86 20.56
N SER A 618 32.29 24.93 20.97
CA SER A 618 31.93 24.79 22.39
C SER A 618 33.08 24.24 23.24
N VAL A 619 33.91 23.33 22.71
CA VAL A 619 35.13 22.89 23.42
C VAL A 619 36.14 24.03 23.53
N ALA A 620 36.30 24.84 22.48
CA ALA A 620 37.13 26.05 22.52
C ALA A 620 36.64 27.05 23.60
N ASP A 621 35.35 27.38 23.61
CA ASP A 621 34.76 28.31 24.58
C ASP A 621 34.81 27.79 26.03
N VAL A 622 34.75 26.47 26.25
CA VAL A 622 34.92 25.87 27.59
C VAL A 622 36.38 25.89 28.07
N LEU A 623 37.36 25.63 27.18
CA LEU A 623 38.79 25.76 27.53
C LEU A 623 39.12 27.21 27.94
N ARG A 624 38.57 28.20 27.22
CA ARG A 624 38.67 29.62 27.58
C ARG A 624 38.11 29.91 28.97
N HIS A 625 36.87 29.48 29.23
CA HIS A 625 36.20 29.72 30.50
C HIS A 625 36.95 29.11 31.70
N LEU A 626 37.48 27.89 31.55
CA LEU A 626 38.29 27.23 32.57
C LEU A 626 39.62 27.94 32.86
N ARG A 627 40.24 28.54 31.84
CA ARG A 627 41.50 29.27 31.95
C ARG A 627 41.33 30.69 32.54
N GLU A 628 40.36 31.44 32.03
CA GLU A 628 40.23 32.89 32.29
C GLU A 628 39.29 33.20 33.45
N VAL A 629 38.13 32.54 33.53
CA VAL A 629 37.08 32.83 34.51
C VAL A 629 37.27 31.97 35.76
N LEU A 630 37.35 30.65 35.60
CA LEU A 630 37.52 29.71 36.71
C LEU A 630 38.99 29.50 37.12
N LYS A 631 39.95 30.01 36.32
CA LYS A 631 41.40 30.05 36.57
C LYS A 631 42.01 28.70 36.99
N VAL A 632 41.43 27.59 36.53
CA VAL A 632 41.81 26.23 36.94
C VAL A 632 43.24 25.92 36.45
N PRO A 633 44.21 25.61 37.35
CA PRO A 633 45.63 25.51 36.99
C PRO A 633 45.95 24.53 35.85
N GLN A 634 45.16 23.45 35.71
CA GLN A 634 45.32 22.43 34.66
C GLN A 634 45.12 22.97 33.23
N PHE A 635 44.50 24.15 33.06
CA PHE A 635 44.13 24.73 31.77
C PHE A 635 44.90 26.01 31.41
N GLN A 636 45.94 26.37 32.18
CA GLN A 636 46.90 27.39 31.78
C GLN A 636 47.70 26.93 30.55
N GLY A 637 48.02 27.83 29.61
CA GLY A 637 48.67 27.50 28.34
C GLY A 637 47.77 26.73 27.35
N SER A 638 46.45 26.84 27.48
CA SER A 638 45.45 26.17 26.62
C SER A 638 45.04 26.96 25.38
N GLU A 639 45.45 28.23 25.26
CA GLU A 639 45.10 29.22 24.23
C GLU A 639 45.29 28.67 22.81
N ALA A 640 46.43 28.02 22.56
CA ALA A 640 46.70 27.41 21.25
C ALA A 640 45.77 26.21 20.96
N THR A 641 45.33 25.48 21.98
CA THR A 641 44.40 24.35 21.84
C THR A 641 42.98 24.83 21.60
N GLU A 642 42.56 25.88 22.29
CA GLU A 642 41.33 26.62 22.01
C GLU A 642 41.31 27.10 20.55
N GLN A 643 42.33 27.84 20.12
CA GLN A 643 42.38 28.40 18.77
C GLN A 643 42.44 27.28 17.70
N PHE A 644 43.16 26.19 17.96
CA PHE A 644 43.14 25.02 17.07
C PHE A 644 41.71 24.48 16.91
N CYS A 645 40.96 24.30 18.01
CA CYS A 645 39.57 23.83 17.94
C CYS A 645 38.65 24.85 17.23
N ARG A 646 38.82 26.16 17.49
CA ARG A 646 38.00 27.22 16.91
C ARG A 646 38.21 27.35 15.40
N GLN A 647 39.47 27.32 14.93
CA GLN A 647 39.81 27.43 13.51
C GLN A 647 39.40 26.17 12.72
N PHE A 648 39.62 24.96 13.26
CA PHE A 648 39.16 23.73 12.59
C PHE A 648 37.63 23.57 12.61
N ASN A 649 36.92 24.08 13.64
CA ASN A 649 35.46 24.17 13.60
C ASN A 649 35.00 25.05 12.43
N LYS A 650 35.48 26.30 12.35
CA LYS A 650 35.07 27.25 11.31
C LYS A 650 35.32 26.71 9.89
N LEU A 651 36.52 26.17 9.67
CA LEU A 651 36.88 25.52 8.41
C LEU A 651 35.95 24.37 8.04
N PHE A 652 35.62 23.50 8.99
CA PHE A 652 34.76 22.34 8.72
C PHE A 652 33.29 22.73 8.52
N ASP A 653 32.78 23.71 9.26
CA ASP A 653 31.41 24.19 9.11
C ASP A 653 31.19 24.83 7.72
N ILE A 654 32.13 25.65 7.22
CA ILE A 654 32.04 26.28 5.88
C ILE A 654 32.17 25.23 4.77
N LEU A 655 33.05 24.25 4.93
CA LEU A 655 33.23 23.14 3.97
C LEU A 655 32.20 22.00 4.13
N ASN A 656 31.15 22.19 4.94
CA ASN A 656 30.07 21.23 5.18
C ASN A 656 28.68 21.90 5.25
N SER A 657 28.51 23.03 4.55
CA SER A 657 27.24 23.75 4.49
C SER A 657 26.27 23.11 3.49
N TRP A 658 24.98 23.18 3.82
CA TRP A 658 23.89 22.58 3.03
C TRP A 658 22.51 23.18 3.33
N ASN A 659 22.25 23.56 4.59
CA ASN A 659 20.98 24.19 4.94
C ASN A 659 20.98 25.66 4.51
N VAL A 660 20.09 26.00 3.58
CA VAL A 660 19.90 27.37 3.06
C VAL A 660 19.49 28.36 4.16
N GLN A 661 18.82 27.89 5.22
CA GLN A 661 18.40 28.70 6.38
C GLN A 661 19.46 28.80 7.49
N ALA A 662 20.68 28.30 7.28
CA ALA A 662 21.73 28.35 8.30
C ALA A 662 22.54 29.66 8.21
N ASN A 663 22.77 30.30 9.36
CA ASN A 663 23.51 31.56 9.44
C ASN A 663 25.00 31.35 9.78
N GLY A 664 25.82 32.34 9.42
CA GLY A 664 27.25 32.37 9.74
C GLY A 664 28.05 31.28 9.01
N ASP A 665 28.96 30.61 9.73
CA ASP A 665 29.88 29.61 9.15
C ASP A 665 29.20 28.38 8.55
N LYS A 666 27.88 28.19 8.77
CA LYS A 666 27.10 27.06 8.22
C LYS A 666 26.23 27.43 7.02
N ALA A 667 26.24 28.69 6.62
CA ALA A 667 25.52 29.18 5.46
C ALA A 667 26.02 28.50 4.17
N VAL A 668 25.10 28.25 3.25
CA VAL A 668 25.44 27.91 1.86
C VAL A 668 26.16 29.10 1.22
N LEU A 669 27.02 28.84 0.24
CA LEU A 669 27.71 29.92 -0.49
C LEU A 669 26.73 30.56 -1.47
N THR A 670 26.53 31.87 -1.36
CA THR A 670 25.64 32.67 -2.21
C THR A 670 26.43 33.79 -2.89
N LYS A 671 25.82 34.56 -3.80
CA LYS A 671 26.52 35.68 -4.46
C LYS A 671 26.96 36.75 -3.46
N GLU A 672 26.14 37.01 -2.46
CA GLU A 672 26.36 38.09 -1.48
C GLU A 672 27.46 37.73 -0.46
N ASN A 673 27.58 36.46 -0.07
CA ASN A 673 28.53 36.02 0.96
C ASN A 673 29.87 35.48 0.41
N LEU A 674 29.99 35.29 -0.91
CA LEU A 674 31.14 34.61 -1.51
C LEU A 674 32.47 35.34 -1.27
N GLU A 675 32.50 36.67 -1.32
CA GLU A 675 33.74 37.43 -1.12
C GLU A 675 34.26 37.32 0.31
N GLU A 676 33.36 37.47 1.30
CA GLU A 676 33.68 37.27 2.72
C GLU A 676 34.17 35.83 2.96
N LYS A 677 33.42 34.82 2.53
CA LYS A 677 33.81 33.41 2.73
C LYS A 677 35.08 33.04 1.96
N THR A 678 35.35 33.67 0.81
CA THR A 678 36.62 33.51 0.09
C THR A 678 37.79 34.12 0.86
N LYS A 679 37.62 35.29 1.49
CA LYS A 679 38.63 35.88 2.38
C LYS A 679 38.90 34.96 3.58
N GLU A 680 37.86 34.54 4.29
CA GLU A 680 37.98 33.64 5.45
C GLU A 680 38.67 32.31 5.11
N LEU A 681 38.29 31.68 4.00
CA LEU A 681 38.90 30.42 3.56
C LEU A 681 40.38 30.60 3.17
N ASN A 682 40.76 31.75 2.60
CA ASN A 682 42.17 32.06 2.34
C ASN A 682 42.97 32.33 3.63
N GLU A 683 42.40 33.03 4.61
CA GLU A 683 43.00 33.20 5.94
C GLU A 683 43.19 31.84 6.65
N LEU A 684 42.21 30.95 6.56
CA LEU A 684 42.29 29.56 7.04
C LEU A 684 43.39 28.76 6.32
N ALA A 685 43.52 28.89 5.00
CA ALA A 685 44.61 28.26 4.25
C ALA A 685 45.99 28.76 4.70
N LEU A 686 46.14 30.07 4.99
CA LEU A 686 47.37 30.65 5.53
C LEU A 686 47.64 30.19 6.96
N PHE A 687 46.61 30.04 7.81
CA PHE A 687 46.74 29.44 9.15
C PHE A 687 47.24 28.00 9.07
N LEU A 688 46.59 27.16 8.26
CA LEU A 688 46.97 25.76 8.03
C LEU A 688 48.42 25.61 7.54
N ALA A 689 48.84 26.47 6.61
CA ALA A 689 50.20 26.50 6.08
C ALA A 689 51.26 26.92 7.12
N LYS A 690 50.89 27.69 8.16
CA LYS A 690 51.80 28.17 9.21
C LYS A 690 52.01 27.16 10.35
N LEU A 691 51.22 26.09 10.44
CA LEU A 691 51.30 25.11 11.54
C LEU A 691 52.64 24.35 11.55
N LYS A 692 53.28 24.28 12.73
CA LYS A 692 54.58 23.62 12.96
C LYS A 692 54.47 22.46 13.95
N LEU A 693 55.31 21.44 13.75
CA LEU A 693 55.58 20.40 14.75
C LEU A 693 56.53 20.95 15.85
N PRO A 694 56.74 20.25 16.98
CA PRO A 694 57.59 20.73 18.07
C PRO A 694 59.02 21.05 17.62
N SER A 695 59.54 20.23 16.69
CA SER A 695 60.82 20.35 15.99
C SER A 695 60.90 21.48 14.95
N GLY A 696 59.97 22.45 14.97
CA GLY A 696 59.95 23.62 14.08
C GLY A 696 59.51 23.32 12.63
N ARG A 697 59.57 22.06 12.18
CA ARG A 697 59.19 21.64 10.83
C ARG A 697 57.69 21.85 10.57
N LEU A 698 57.36 22.47 9.44
CA LEU A 698 55.99 22.76 9.01
C LEU A 698 55.22 21.47 8.68
N VAL A 699 53.96 21.38 9.13
CA VAL A 699 53.17 20.12 9.12
C VAL A 699 52.96 19.59 7.69
N TYR A 700 52.73 20.44 6.69
CA TYR A 700 52.55 20.03 5.29
C TYR A 700 53.82 19.42 4.65
N THR A 701 55.00 19.60 5.26
CA THR A 701 56.24 18.95 4.81
C THR A 701 56.46 17.58 5.49
N SER A 702 55.67 17.25 6.50
CA SER A 702 55.88 16.08 7.38
C SER A 702 55.20 14.81 6.87
N ARG A 703 55.41 13.68 7.56
CA ARG A 703 54.63 12.44 7.33
C ARG A 703 53.13 12.59 7.60
N ARG A 704 52.68 13.64 8.31
CA ARG A 704 51.25 13.93 8.63
C ARG A 704 50.62 15.02 7.75
N LYS A 705 51.27 15.37 6.64
CA LYS A 705 50.89 16.46 5.72
C LYS A 705 49.46 16.39 5.15
N THR A 706 48.87 15.20 5.04
CA THR A 706 47.64 14.96 4.27
C THR A 706 46.47 15.86 4.71
N CYS A 707 46.23 16.03 6.01
CA CYS A 707 45.16 16.92 6.50
C CYS A 707 45.33 18.38 6.03
N ILE A 708 46.55 18.91 6.07
CA ILE A 708 46.85 20.29 5.67
C ILE A 708 46.73 20.45 4.15
N ILE A 709 47.32 19.53 3.39
CA ILE A 709 47.30 19.56 1.92
C ILE A 709 45.88 19.34 1.39
N GLY A 710 45.12 18.43 1.97
CA GLY A 710 43.74 18.14 1.60
C GLY A 710 42.82 19.32 1.86
N PHE A 711 42.86 19.92 3.06
CA PHE A 711 42.09 21.14 3.32
C PHE A 711 42.50 22.31 2.39
N ILE A 712 43.79 22.52 2.11
CA ILE A 712 44.23 23.59 1.19
C ILE A 712 43.82 23.32 -0.28
N ALA A 713 43.77 22.06 -0.70
CA ALA A 713 43.21 21.68 -2.02
C ALA A 713 41.72 22.01 -2.07
N THR A 714 40.95 21.44 -1.13
CA THR A 714 39.49 21.62 -0.99
C THR A 714 39.13 23.10 -0.91
N ILE A 715 39.81 23.92 -0.09
CA ILE A 715 39.62 25.38 -0.01
C ILE A 715 39.69 26.04 -1.41
N ARG A 716 40.80 25.82 -2.13
CA ARG A 716 41.01 26.48 -3.44
C ARG A 716 39.98 26.01 -4.46
N SER A 717 39.71 24.71 -4.52
CA SER A 717 38.73 24.12 -5.42
C SER A 717 37.30 24.56 -5.11
N THR A 718 36.90 24.66 -3.84
CA THR A 718 35.59 25.19 -3.44
C THR A 718 35.44 26.66 -3.83
N ILE A 719 36.45 27.51 -3.61
CA ILE A 719 36.44 28.92 -4.06
C ILE A 719 36.28 28.99 -5.59
N THR A 720 37.11 28.25 -6.35
CA THR A 720 37.04 28.24 -7.82
C THR A 720 35.67 27.78 -8.32
N LEU A 721 35.13 26.69 -7.77
CA LEU A 721 33.81 26.18 -8.13
C LEU A 721 32.68 27.18 -7.77
N ALA A 722 32.71 27.77 -6.58
CA ALA A 722 31.66 28.69 -6.16
C ALA A 722 31.61 29.95 -7.05
N HIS A 723 32.75 30.52 -7.44
CA HIS A 723 32.78 31.58 -8.45
C HIS A 723 32.21 31.08 -9.80
N GLN A 724 32.68 29.94 -10.32
CA GLN A 724 32.23 29.38 -11.61
C GLN A 724 30.71 29.10 -11.66
N LEU A 725 30.14 28.56 -10.59
CA LEU A 725 28.74 28.12 -10.52
C LEU A 725 27.75 29.27 -10.27
N LEU A 726 28.15 30.25 -9.45
CA LEU A 726 27.31 31.39 -9.09
C LEU A 726 27.39 32.52 -10.15
N HIS A 727 28.57 32.79 -10.73
CA HIS A 727 28.81 33.95 -11.60
C HIS A 727 28.71 33.63 -13.11
N ARG A 728 28.26 32.44 -13.49
CA ARG A 728 28.03 32.12 -14.91
C ARG A 728 26.88 32.93 -15.51
N GLN A 729 26.98 33.21 -16.80
CA GLN A 729 25.97 33.92 -17.57
C GLN A 729 24.69 33.08 -17.77
N ASN A 730 24.84 31.79 -18.12
CA ASN A 730 23.71 30.92 -18.42
C ASN A 730 23.22 30.19 -17.15
N ASN A 731 21.97 30.43 -16.75
CA ASN A 731 21.28 29.73 -15.65
C ASN A 731 22.12 29.59 -14.36
N PRO A 732 22.62 30.68 -13.74
CA PRO A 732 23.45 30.61 -12.53
C PRO A 732 22.75 29.91 -11.37
N LEU A 733 23.51 29.13 -10.57
CA LEU A 733 22.96 28.58 -9.33
C LEU A 733 22.65 29.71 -8.35
N SER A 734 21.56 29.57 -7.58
CA SER A 734 21.20 30.51 -6.52
C SER A 734 22.11 30.38 -5.29
N TYR A 735 22.54 29.15 -4.97
CA TYR A 735 23.51 28.87 -3.92
C TYR A 735 24.36 27.64 -4.27
N VAL A 736 25.47 27.45 -3.55
CA VAL A 736 26.33 26.27 -3.60
C VAL A 736 26.45 25.67 -2.20
N ALA A 737 25.90 24.47 -2.02
CA ALA A 737 26.06 23.66 -0.82
C ALA A 737 27.39 22.89 -0.87
N THR A 738 28.37 23.23 -0.04
CA THR A 738 29.68 22.57 -0.03
C THR A 738 29.60 21.09 0.35
N ARG A 739 28.53 20.67 1.03
CA ARG A 739 28.23 19.25 1.33
C ARG A 739 27.93 18.39 0.09
N HIS A 740 27.51 18.98 -1.03
CA HIS A 740 27.38 18.25 -2.31
C HIS A 740 28.75 17.93 -2.93
N MET A 741 29.82 18.57 -2.45
CA MET A 741 31.21 18.35 -2.85
C MET A 741 31.98 17.41 -1.88
N GLN A 742 31.27 16.48 -1.23
CA GLN A 742 31.83 15.55 -0.25
C GLN A 742 31.56 14.07 -0.58
N GLN A 743 32.35 13.19 0.04
CA GLN A 743 32.26 11.72 -0.09
C GLN A 743 31.12 11.10 0.76
N ASP A 744 30.49 11.90 1.63
CA ASP A 744 29.42 11.51 2.58
C ASP A 744 28.24 10.73 1.93
N PRO A 745 27.76 11.08 0.72
CA PRO A 745 26.73 10.31 0.01
C PRO A 745 27.17 8.90 -0.43
N LEU A 746 28.48 8.71 -0.67
CA LEU A 746 29.06 7.41 -1.03
C LEU A 746 29.30 6.53 0.21
N GLU A 747 29.82 7.08 1.32
CA GLU A 747 29.84 6.38 2.63
C GLU A 747 28.41 5.93 3.01
N HIS A 748 27.40 6.78 2.77
CA HIS A 748 25.97 6.47 2.99
C HIS A 748 25.46 5.33 2.08
N PHE A 749 25.79 5.34 0.79
CA PHE A 749 25.44 4.28 -0.16
C PHE A 749 26.05 2.93 0.25
N PHE A 750 27.33 2.89 0.68
CA PHE A 750 27.93 1.69 1.27
C PHE A 750 27.22 1.25 2.56
N GLY A 751 26.79 2.20 3.39
CA GLY A 751 25.95 1.94 4.56
C GLY A 751 24.64 1.22 4.21
N ILE A 752 23.98 1.62 3.12
CA ILE A 752 22.78 0.93 2.61
C ILE A 752 23.13 -0.49 2.15
N ILE A 753 24.20 -0.68 1.34
CA ILE A 753 24.56 -2.02 0.83
C ILE A 753 24.84 -3.00 1.97
N ARG A 754 25.61 -2.60 2.99
CA ARG A 754 25.87 -3.42 4.18
C ARG A 754 24.58 -3.78 4.92
N LEU A 755 23.70 -2.80 5.14
CA LEU A 755 22.40 -3.01 5.80
C LEU A 755 21.49 -4.01 5.05
N ARG A 756 21.57 -4.08 3.71
CA ARG A 756 20.79 -5.05 2.92
C ARG A 756 21.23 -6.52 3.11
N CYS A 757 22.42 -6.76 3.66
CA CYS A 757 22.88 -8.10 4.04
C CYS A 757 22.52 -8.51 5.48
N GLY A 758 21.76 -7.69 6.21
CA GLY A 758 21.22 -8.02 7.53
C GLY A 758 22.31 -8.08 8.61
N LEU A 759 22.58 -9.27 9.15
CA LEU A 759 23.67 -9.47 10.11
C LEU A 759 25.05 -9.57 9.45
N ASN A 760 25.13 -9.81 8.13
CA ASN A 760 26.39 -9.85 7.42
C ASN A 760 26.81 -8.45 6.96
N ASN A 761 27.59 -7.73 7.78
CA ASN A 761 28.13 -6.42 7.42
C ASN A 761 29.22 -6.44 6.32
N ASN A 762 29.62 -7.62 5.82
CA ASN A 762 30.64 -7.78 4.78
C ASN A 762 30.08 -8.56 3.56
N PRO A 763 29.47 -7.88 2.56
CA PRO A 763 28.88 -8.55 1.40
C PRO A 763 29.95 -9.19 0.51
N ASN A 764 29.63 -10.30 -0.15
CA ASN A 764 30.46 -10.81 -1.25
C ASN A 764 30.10 -10.14 -2.60
N ALA A 765 30.91 -10.35 -3.64
CA ALA A 765 30.71 -9.74 -4.96
C ALA A 765 29.31 -9.99 -5.56
N LEU A 766 28.79 -11.23 -5.44
CA LEU A 766 27.47 -11.59 -5.98
C LEU A 766 26.32 -10.92 -5.18
N GLN A 767 26.47 -10.76 -3.87
CA GLN A 767 25.54 -10.02 -3.01
C GLN A 767 25.57 -8.53 -3.34
N PHE A 768 26.76 -7.93 -3.45
CA PHE A 768 26.96 -6.53 -3.85
C PHE A 768 26.21 -6.22 -5.15
N LYS A 769 26.51 -6.96 -6.22
CA LYS A 769 25.85 -6.84 -7.53
C LYS A 769 24.34 -7.04 -7.46
N SER A 770 23.86 -7.99 -6.65
CA SER A 770 22.43 -8.26 -6.46
C SER A 770 21.70 -7.16 -5.67
N ILE A 771 22.41 -6.40 -4.84
CA ILE A 771 21.86 -5.26 -4.08
C ILE A 771 21.90 -3.99 -4.93
N LEU A 772 23.01 -3.73 -5.63
CA LEU A 772 23.16 -2.62 -6.57
C LEU A 772 22.09 -2.65 -7.66
N ARG A 773 21.88 -3.82 -8.28
CA ARG A 773 20.77 -4.04 -9.25
C ARG A 773 19.38 -3.69 -8.70
N LYS A 774 19.15 -3.82 -7.38
CA LYS A 774 17.90 -3.34 -6.77
C LYS A 774 17.90 -1.83 -6.58
N LEU A 775 19.01 -1.25 -6.11
CA LEU A 775 19.14 0.20 -5.94
C LEU A 775 18.90 0.96 -7.27
N LEU A 776 19.36 0.42 -8.39
CA LEU A 776 19.18 0.98 -9.74
C LEU A 776 17.72 1.01 -10.27
N VAL A 777 16.78 0.35 -9.60
CA VAL A 777 15.35 0.31 -10.03
C VAL A 777 14.45 1.09 -9.07
N ILE A 778 14.98 1.46 -7.91
CA ILE A 778 14.19 2.00 -6.82
C ILE A 778 14.39 3.51 -6.81
N LYS A 779 13.45 4.19 -7.48
CA LYS A 779 13.33 5.66 -7.45
C LYS A 779 13.47 6.14 -6.00
N ALA A 780 14.51 6.94 -5.77
CA ALA A 780 15.06 7.15 -4.43
C ALA A 780 14.11 7.96 -3.53
N GLY A 781 14.13 7.70 -2.21
CA GLY A 781 13.35 8.52 -1.28
C GLY A 781 13.15 8.03 0.16
N GLY A 782 13.41 6.75 0.49
CA GLY A 782 13.02 6.22 1.81
C GLY A 782 13.97 5.27 2.55
N VAL A 783 15.04 4.75 1.94
CA VAL A 783 15.99 3.86 2.63
C VAL A 783 17.15 4.65 3.22
N THR A 784 17.04 4.98 4.50
CA THR A 784 18.15 5.53 5.29
C THR A 784 18.93 4.40 5.99
N PRO A 785 20.27 4.51 6.11
CA PRO A 785 21.07 3.62 6.93
C PRO A 785 20.74 3.81 8.42
N SER A 786 21.26 2.90 9.27
CA SER A 786 21.06 2.98 10.71
C SER A 786 21.55 4.30 11.31
N LEU A 787 20.90 4.75 12.40
CA LEU A 787 21.31 5.94 13.18
C LEU A 787 22.74 5.85 13.77
N SER A 788 23.36 4.67 13.71
CA SER A 788 24.75 4.39 14.06
C SER A 788 25.75 4.58 12.90
N SER A 789 25.31 5.04 11.74
CA SER A 789 26.17 5.42 10.59
C SER A 789 27.11 6.57 10.95
N ASN A 790 28.27 6.66 10.28
CA ASN A 790 29.22 7.76 10.47
C ASN A 790 28.72 9.09 9.88
N CYS A 791 27.95 9.02 8.79
CA CYS A 791 27.45 10.16 8.04
C CYS A 791 26.10 10.62 8.58
N SER A 792 25.95 11.93 8.80
CA SER A 792 24.65 12.54 9.12
C SER A 792 23.68 12.32 7.97
N LEU A 793 22.42 11.98 8.25
CA LEU A 793 21.42 11.86 7.19
C LEU A 793 21.29 13.21 6.47
N MET A 794 21.48 13.22 5.16
CA MET A 794 20.87 14.25 4.31
C MET A 794 19.35 14.09 4.46
N PRO A 795 18.57 15.19 4.60
CA PRO A 795 17.17 15.14 4.24
C PRO A 795 17.02 14.60 2.80
N VAL A 796 15.86 14.03 2.52
CA VAL A 796 15.38 14.00 1.13
C VAL A 796 14.49 15.23 1.04
N ASP A 797 14.84 16.18 0.20
CA ASP A 797 14.06 17.40 -0.02
C ASP A 797 12.83 17.11 -0.88
N ASN A 798 11.98 16.21 -0.37
CA ASN A 798 10.60 16.05 -0.77
C ASN A 798 9.79 17.25 -0.21
N VAL A 799 10.17 18.46 -0.64
CA VAL A 799 9.18 19.51 -0.87
C VAL A 799 8.44 19.06 -2.11
N SER A 800 7.45 18.19 -1.90
CA SER A 800 6.49 17.87 -2.95
C SER A 800 5.64 19.11 -3.15
N ASP A 801 5.82 19.79 -4.28
CA ASP A 801 4.83 20.74 -4.77
C ASP A 801 3.50 20.01 -4.90
N VAL A 802 2.58 20.27 -3.97
CA VAL A 802 1.18 19.84 -4.07
C VAL A 802 0.43 20.88 -4.91
N ASN A 803 0.95 21.11 -6.12
CA ASN A 803 0.26 21.87 -7.14
C ASN A 803 -0.62 20.91 -7.96
N GLU A 804 -1.79 21.41 -8.33
CA GLU A 804 -2.86 20.60 -8.88
C GLU A 804 -2.51 20.12 -10.30
N LEU A 805 -2.36 18.80 -10.47
CA LEU A 805 -2.45 18.19 -11.80
C LEU A 805 -3.93 18.18 -12.20
N THR A 806 -4.33 19.19 -12.96
CA THR A 806 -5.61 19.24 -13.66
C THR A 806 -5.76 17.99 -14.53
N VAL A 807 -6.92 17.33 -14.41
CA VAL A 807 -7.20 16.10 -15.15
C VAL A 807 -7.76 16.46 -16.52
N ASP A 808 -6.87 16.67 -17.48
CA ASP A 808 -7.25 16.54 -18.89
C ASP A 808 -7.52 15.05 -19.19
N GLN A 809 -8.64 14.81 -19.86
CA GLN A 809 -9.09 13.47 -20.26
C GLN A 809 -8.73 13.23 -21.74
N ASP A 810 -8.96 12.00 -22.18
CA ASP A 810 -8.52 11.44 -23.47
C ASP A 810 -6.98 11.30 -23.57
N ILE A 811 -6.41 10.24 -24.14
CA ILE A 811 -6.89 9.38 -25.23
C ILE A 811 -7.03 7.90 -24.78
N MET A 812 -7.96 7.19 -25.43
CA MET A 812 -8.22 5.75 -25.24
C MET A 812 -7.61 4.89 -26.37
N MET A 813 -7.32 3.64 -26.02
CA MET A 813 -7.17 2.45 -26.90
C MET A 813 -5.92 2.28 -27.79
N ASP A 814 -5.41 1.05 -27.69
CA ASP A 814 -4.81 0.17 -28.70
C ASP A 814 -3.57 0.57 -29.51
N ILE A 815 -2.51 -0.24 -29.37
CA ILE A 815 -2.02 -1.13 -30.45
C ILE A 815 -1.24 -2.32 -29.86
N GLU A 816 -0.99 -3.34 -30.68
CA GLU A 816 -0.93 -4.75 -30.32
C GLU A 816 0.40 -5.30 -29.77
N VAL A 817 0.36 -6.60 -29.42
CA VAL A 817 1.53 -7.41 -29.07
C VAL A 817 2.33 -7.76 -30.32
N ILE A 818 3.60 -7.37 -30.37
CA ILE A 818 4.63 -8.07 -31.14
C ILE A 818 5.71 -8.54 -30.17
N CYS A 819 5.86 -9.86 -30.04
CA CYS A 819 7.07 -10.48 -29.51
C CYS A 819 7.83 -11.06 -30.70
N SER A 820 9.02 -10.53 -30.97
CA SER A 820 10.02 -11.13 -31.85
C SER A 820 11.17 -11.70 -31.00
N ASP A 821 11.45 -12.99 -31.13
CA ASP A 821 12.46 -13.71 -30.33
C ASP A 821 13.89 -13.56 -30.92
N GLU A 822 14.36 -12.33 -31.13
CA GLU A 822 15.66 -12.05 -31.78
C GLU A 822 16.63 -11.22 -30.91
N GLU A 823 17.08 -11.76 -29.77
CA GLU A 823 18.32 -11.25 -29.12
C GLU A 823 19.12 -12.31 -28.33
N PHE A 824 18.90 -13.61 -28.59
CA PHE A 824 19.58 -14.69 -27.85
C PHE A 824 20.92 -15.17 -28.46
N HIS A 825 21.26 -14.72 -29.68
CA HIS A 825 22.40 -15.22 -30.47
C HIS A 825 23.48 -14.16 -30.81
N ALA A 826 23.85 -13.32 -29.83
CA ALA A 826 24.95 -12.36 -29.93
C ALA A 826 26.10 -12.66 -28.95
N SER A 827 26.63 -13.90 -28.97
CA SER A 827 27.75 -14.30 -28.10
C SER A 827 28.72 -15.35 -28.67
N GLN A 828 28.71 -15.56 -30.00
CA GLN A 828 29.75 -16.30 -30.72
C GLN A 828 30.08 -15.67 -32.08
N LEU A 829 31.07 -14.79 -32.10
CA LEU A 829 32.01 -14.66 -33.22
C LEU A 829 33.41 -14.55 -32.62
N LYS A 830 34.38 -15.22 -33.24
CA LYS A 830 35.78 -15.29 -32.79
C LYS A 830 36.64 -14.28 -33.56
N ASP A 831 37.84 -14.03 -33.04
CA ASP A 831 38.90 -13.33 -33.73
C ASP A 831 39.24 -13.95 -35.10
N THR A 832 39.37 -13.11 -36.11
CA THR A 832 40.03 -13.45 -37.39
C THR A 832 40.93 -12.30 -37.80
N SER A 833 42.21 -12.36 -37.41
CA SER A 833 43.25 -11.45 -37.90
C SER A 833 43.66 -11.82 -39.33
N PRO A 834 43.59 -10.90 -40.32
CA PRO A 834 44.06 -11.19 -41.68
C PRO A 834 45.57 -11.05 -41.77
N THR A 835 46.30 -12.16 -41.81
CA THR A 835 47.69 -12.21 -42.26
C THR A 835 47.76 -12.32 -43.78
N ASN A 836 48.47 -11.43 -44.45
CA ASN A 836 48.97 -11.60 -45.82
C ASN A 836 50.09 -10.57 -46.08
N ALA A 837 51.16 -11.03 -46.75
CA ALA A 837 52.47 -10.39 -46.90
C ALA A 837 53.29 -10.31 -45.60
#